data_AF-J4GLW7-F1
#
_entry.id   AF-J4GLW7-F1
#
_cell.length_a   1.000
_cell.length_b   1.000
_cell.length_c   1.000
_cell.angle_alpha   90.00
_cell.angle_beta   90.00
_cell.angle_gamma   90.00
#
_symmetry.space_group_name_H-M   'P 1'
#
loop_
_entity.id
_entity.type
_entity.pdbx_description
1 polymer ?
#
loop_
_entity_poly.entity_id
_entity_poly.type
_entity_poly.pdbx_seq_one_letter_code
_entity_poly.pdbx_strand_id
1 'polypeptide(L)'
;MSIPTRDGELTASNASLQRTPSFIQFAPKRAMASFENLVVLANYEERLREARKIVWRDRGEKPVELVDVRECFLHAAKGGLRSGGLAFAIRAGVNLILLLTRIKKIPRDHRFALIRHAAFGPDSFRFAAMLGSFVAVYKFILNALPVLLPHSSPPVRRSSTHHTRSRTLLQASLRPSAYASPFDSPFSGEELDESLSEDIEMATPEVLRGSRHARLSMSAQAHQVWVWRRTRQWHAILAGALAGAIAIMFEKRGRRVAIAQQLFVRGLQGSCNALSSKHGFRIPHGDVLVFSLSCGQIMYAWFFRPETLPRSYDTWIASASKVHLETLAIHRDLVRDGVFKVQDMQKLLATDSVTPLARADMLSRVALASAPPPEQYFGPPFVPCSALHPWFDSCTLTQLDRLVSVFRWMLPIYGALHFIPMLLFRRQRVFRDPLRMLLRAALGSARSSAFLGVFVLIYQSCFCLNHNLYNDLIALRKSVSPSFLSSLAKLLPLPLVNALVARKSYYVYGILAGLSLFVEEKRRREELAMYVLPKGLESAWLTARGRGWVGRTGRWGEVLLTSVGMGMVMSIYQASVDALPDIKEGILLNKGDPSPHPLTAFYKHAVMSHGKQFTLYSHTGGPNGWKVVFVLKELGLEYETIYLDLVKGEQKAPGFTKYNPNGRIPALIDHGNNDFVVWESCAILVYLVEKYDPTHKISPVDAGEKITQLQWLFFQASGQGPYFGQVVTFQLFHSEKIPSAIERYQKEVIRVLGVLESVLSKQEWLVGGKYTIADLSFIPWNTRVESLVESYEGFNFEKDFPAVYKWHNAILSRKAVSDALAEKEALTAAK
;
A
#
# COMPACT_ATOMS: atom_id res chain seq x y z
N MET A 1 -16.36 5.87 83.65
CA MET A 1 -14.94 6.23 83.89
C MET A 1 -14.21 6.05 82.55
N SER A 2 -13.30 6.98 82.18
CA SER A 2 -12.39 6.95 81.01
C SER A 2 -12.96 6.69 79.59
N ILE A 3 -12.57 7.56 78.65
CA ILE A 3 -12.72 7.33 77.18
C ILE A 3 -11.32 6.93 76.60
N PRO A 4 -11.04 6.87 75.28
CA PRO A 4 -10.58 5.64 74.65
C PRO A 4 -9.09 5.64 74.22
N THR A 5 -8.63 4.50 73.71
CA THR A 5 -7.43 4.42 72.86
C THR A 5 -7.77 3.80 71.50
N ARG A 6 -7.22 4.39 70.43
CA ARG A 6 -7.14 3.76 69.09
C ARG A 6 -6.09 2.65 69.11
N ASP A 7 -6.31 1.61 68.31
CA ASP A 7 -5.51 1.33 67.11
C ASP A 7 -6.25 0.29 66.24
N GLY A 8 -5.79 0.04 65.02
CA GLY A 8 -6.47 -0.93 64.15
C GLY A 8 -5.76 -1.26 62.85
N GLU A 9 -5.92 -2.51 62.40
CA GLU A 9 -5.51 -2.99 61.10
C GLU A 9 -6.69 -3.68 60.38
N LEU A 10 -6.83 -3.40 59.08
CA LEU A 10 -7.88 -3.95 58.22
C LEU A 10 -7.31 -5.01 57.27
N THR A 11 -7.33 -6.27 57.69
CA THR A 11 -6.98 -7.40 56.82
C THR A 11 -8.07 -7.63 55.77
N ALA A 12 -7.88 -7.10 54.56
CA ALA A 12 -8.81 -7.29 53.45
C ALA A 12 -8.85 -8.78 53.00
N SER A 13 -10.06 -9.32 52.85
CA SER A 13 -10.27 -10.76 52.61
C SER A 13 -10.07 -11.21 51.16
N ASN A 14 -9.71 -12.48 50.98
CA ASN A 14 -9.50 -13.11 49.67
C ASN A 14 -10.81 -13.23 48.87
N ALA A 15 -11.05 -12.28 47.96
CA ALA A 15 -12.12 -12.38 46.96
C ALA A 15 -11.74 -13.33 45.81
N SER A 16 -12.00 -14.63 45.98
CA SER A 16 -11.76 -15.64 44.95
C SER A 16 -12.66 -15.43 43.73
N LEU A 17 -12.07 -15.05 42.59
CA LEU A 17 -12.77 -14.94 41.30
C LEU A 17 -13.38 -16.29 40.88
N GLN A 18 -14.70 -16.42 40.99
CA GLN A 18 -15.44 -17.60 40.53
C GLN A 18 -15.24 -17.79 39.01
N ARG A 19 -14.73 -18.96 38.61
CA ARG A 19 -14.49 -19.33 37.22
C ARG A 19 -15.67 -20.15 36.67
N THR A 20 -16.22 -19.76 35.53
CA THR A 20 -17.24 -20.53 34.81
C THR A 20 -16.61 -21.54 33.84
N PRO A 21 -16.94 -22.85 33.90
CA PRO A 21 -16.41 -23.84 32.97
C PRO A 21 -16.96 -23.71 31.53
N SER A 22 -16.27 -24.33 30.57
CA SER A 22 -16.55 -24.23 29.13
C SER A 22 -17.62 -25.21 28.63
N PHE A 23 -18.86 -25.04 29.07
CA PHE A 23 -20.04 -25.69 28.45
C PHE A 23 -21.01 -24.68 27.81
N ILE A 24 -21.81 -25.17 26.85
CA ILE A 24 -22.56 -24.32 25.90
C ILE A 24 -23.95 -24.00 26.45
N GLN A 25 -24.24 -22.72 26.69
CA GLN A 25 -25.61 -22.22 26.75
C GLN A 25 -26.06 -21.77 25.36
N PHE A 26 -27.13 -22.40 24.85
CA PHE A 26 -27.83 -21.93 23.65
C PHE A 26 -28.93 -20.93 24.03
N ALA A 27 -28.76 -19.67 23.64
CA ALA A 27 -29.86 -18.70 23.68
C ALA A 27 -30.81 -18.93 22.47
N PRO A 28 -32.14 -18.94 22.66
CA PRO A 28 -33.10 -19.18 21.58
C PRO A 28 -33.18 -17.99 20.60
N LYS A 29 -33.49 -18.27 19.33
CA LYS A 29 -33.63 -17.25 18.27
C LYS A 29 -35.08 -16.79 18.11
N ARG A 30 -35.37 -15.48 18.27
CA ARG A 30 -36.29 -14.69 17.42
C ARG A 30 -36.33 -13.21 17.83
N ALA A 31 -36.44 -12.32 16.83
CA ALA A 31 -36.48 -10.85 16.92
C ALA A 31 -35.21 -10.20 17.55
N MET A 32 -34.81 -8.97 17.18
CA MET A 32 -35.49 -7.91 16.41
C MET A 32 -34.71 -7.50 15.14
N ALA A 33 -35.40 -6.94 14.15
CA ALA A 33 -34.82 -6.52 12.87
C ALA A 33 -34.89 -4.99 12.66
N SER A 34 -33.97 -4.26 13.28
CA SER A 34 -33.57 -2.90 12.90
C SER A 34 -32.19 -2.60 13.50
N PHE A 35 -31.53 -1.51 13.08
CA PHE A 35 -30.14 -1.15 13.41
C PHE A 35 -29.05 -2.12 12.90
N GLU A 36 -29.22 -3.45 13.00
CA GLU A 36 -28.25 -4.44 12.50
C GLU A 36 -27.90 -4.24 11.02
N ASN A 37 -28.87 -3.90 10.15
CA ASN A 37 -28.62 -3.65 8.73
C ASN A 37 -27.76 -2.38 8.47
N LEU A 38 -27.75 -1.41 9.39
CA LEU A 38 -26.85 -0.25 9.33
C LEU A 38 -25.45 -0.61 9.86
N VAL A 39 -25.37 -1.43 10.91
CA VAL A 39 -24.10 -2.05 11.34
C VAL A 39 -23.51 -2.86 10.19
N VAL A 40 -24.31 -3.62 9.43
CA VAL A 40 -23.90 -4.40 8.24
C VAL A 40 -23.31 -3.52 7.11
N LEU A 41 -23.61 -2.23 7.05
CA LEU A 41 -22.97 -1.28 6.13
C LEU A 41 -21.60 -0.81 6.62
N ALA A 42 -21.45 -0.51 7.92
CA ALA A 42 -20.13 -0.34 8.54
C ALA A 42 -19.29 -1.64 8.43
N ASN A 43 -19.96 -2.79 8.38
CA ASN A 43 -19.40 -4.13 8.21
C ASN A 43 -18.87 -4.41 6.79
N TYR A 44 -18.39 -3.42 6.04
CA TYR A 44 -17.60 -3.68 4.81
C TYR A 44 -16.12 -3.89 5.14
N GLU A 45 -15.52 -2.99 5.93
CA GLU A 45 -14.21 -3.28 6.56
C GLU A 45 -14.31 -4.50 7.46
N GLU A 46 -15.38 -4.61 8.25
CA GLU A 46 -15.54 -5.78 9.11
C GLU A 46 -15.81 -7.05 8.28
N ARG A 47 -16.39 -7.02 7.08
CA ARG A 47 -16.37 -8.17 6.16
C ARG A 47 -14.95 -8.60 5.73
N LEU A 48 -14.01 -7.66 5.61
CA LEU A 48 -12.58 -7.96 5.39
C LEU A 48 -11.83 -8.35 6.68
N ARG A 49 -12.42 -8.09 7.86
CA ARG A 49 -12.05 -8.72 9.14
C ARG A 49 -12.73 -10.08 9.31
N GLU A 50 -13.91 -10.32 8.73
CA GLU A 50 -14.62 -11.60 8.72
C GLU A 50 -13.98 -12.60 7.76
N ALA A 51 -13.46 -12.17 6.62
CA ALA A 51 -12.59 -13.00 5.79
C ALA A 51 -11.37 -13.50 6.60
N ARG A 52 -10.82 -12.65 7.48
CA ARG A 52 -9.81 -13.04 8.48
C ARG A 52 -10.36 -13.92 9.60
N LYS A 53 -11.60 -13.74 10.08
CA LYS A 53 -12.25 -14.67 11.02
C LYS A 53 -12.38 -16.06 10.38
N ILE A 54 -13.00 -16.19 9.21
CA ILE A 54 -13.35 -17.44 8.50
C ILE A 54 -12.18 -18.44 8.38
N VAL A 55 -10.94 -17.97 8.17
CA VAL A 55 -9.76 -18.86 8.04
C VAL A 55 -9.20 -19.33 9.40
N TRP A 56 -9.50 -18.61 10.50
CA TRP A 56 -8.75 -18.71 11.77
C TRP A 56 -9.60 -18.91 13.05
N ARG A 57 -10.90 -18.55 13.03
CA ARG A 57 -11.85 -18.55 14.17
C ARG A 57 -13.30 -18.63 13.69
N ASP A 58 -14.15 -19.43 14.34
CA ASP A 58 -15.57 -19.52 13.91
C ASP A 58 -16.36 -18.23 14.27
N ARG A 59 -17.44 -17.98 13.52
CA ARG A 59 -18.39 -16.89 13.83
C ARG A 59 -19.04 -17.15 15.18
N GLY A 60 -18.84 -16.24 16.14
CA GLY A 60 -19.36 -16.33 17.52
C GLY A 60 -18.40 -16.90 18.57
N GLU A 61 -17.32 -17.58 18.18
CA GLU A 61 -16.32 -18.14 19.11
C GLU A 61 -15.63 -17.01 19.89
N LYS A 62 -15.80 -16.93 21.22
CA LYS A 62 -15.25 -15.83 22.05
C LYS A 62 -13.70 -15.88 22.06
N PRO A 63 -13.00 -14.73 22.23
CA PRO A 63 -11.58 -14.75 22.56
C PRO A 63 -11.36 -15.51 23.86
N VAL A 64 -10.36 -16.39 23.88
CA VAL A 64 -9.92 -17.14 25.06
C VAL A 64 -8.47 -16.76 25.31
N GLU A 65 -8.14 -16.37 26.55
CA GLU A 65 -6.74 -16.31 26.97
C GLU A 65 -6.28 -17.75 27.24
N LEU A 66 -5.28 -18.21 26.49
CA LEU A 66 -4.70 -19.54 26.65
C LEU A 66 -3.69 -19.47 27.80
N VAL A 67 -3.89 -20.30 28.83
CA VAL A 67 -3.01 -20.32 30.01
C VAL A 67 -2.15 -21.57 30.02
N ASP A 68 -2.72 -22.72 29.61
CA ASP A 68 -2.00 -24.01 29.60
C ASP A 68 -1.47 -24.39 28.21
N VAL A 69 -0.34 -25.12 28.20
CA VAL A 69 0.22 -25.74 26.98
C VAL A 69 -0.77 -26.72 26.34
N ARG A 70 -1.61 -27.39 27.15
CA ARG A 70 -2.69 -28.28 26.68
C ARG A 70 -3.79 -27.51 25.93
N GLU A 71 -4.14 -26.31 26.38
CA GLU A 71 -5.08 -25.44 25.66
C GLU A 71 -4.45 -24.90 24.38
N CYS A 72 -3.17 -24.51 24.42
CA CYS A 72 -2.42 -24.11 23.23
C CYS A 72 -2.41 -25.22 22.15
N PHE A 73 -2.22 -26.48 22.56
CA PHE A 73 -2.29 -27.63 21.66
C PHE A 73 -3.70 -27.82 21.07
N LEU A 74 -4.76 -27.78 21.90
CA LEU A 74 -6.14 -27.93 21.43
C LEU A 74 -6.57 -26.78 20.50
N HIS A 75 -6.16 -25.55 20.78
CA HIS A 75 -6.40 -24.38 19.93
C HIS A 75 -5.64 -24.49 18.59
N ALA A 76 -4.39 -24.96 18.64
CA ALA A 76 -3.57 -25.22 17.46
C ALA A 76 -4.16 -26.31 16.56
N ALA A 77 -4.56 -27.45 17.14
CA ALA A 77 -5.16 -28.58 16.41
C ALA A 77 -6.47 -28.18 15.73
N LYS A 78 -7.39 -27.49 16.44
CA LYS A 78 -8.63 -26.94 15.85
C LYS A 78 -8.33 -25.98 14.68
N GLY A 79 -7.34 -25.10 14.84
CA GLY A 79 -6.90 -24.19 13.77
C GLY A 79 -6.34 -24.93 12.54
N GLY A 80 -5.49 -25.95 12.77
CA GLY A 80 -4.91 -26.77 11.71
C GLY A 80 -5.96 -27.56 10.93
N LEU A 81 -6.95 -28.14 11.61
CA LEU A 81 -8.06 -28.86 10.98
C LEU A 81 -8.95 -27.93 10.13
N ARG A 82 -9.36 -26.76 10.67
CA ARG A 82 -10.11 -25.74 9.90
C ARG A 82 -9.33 -25.30 8.65
N SER A 83 -8.04 -24.99 8.80
CA SER A 83 -7.20 -24.52 7.69
C SER A 83 -6.93 -25.61 6.63
N GLY A 84 -6.66 -26.85 7.06
CA GLY A 84 -6.48 -27.99 6.17
C GLY A 84 -7.75 -28.32 5.38
N GLY A 85 -8.92 -28.28 6.02
CA GLY A 85 -10.22 -28.46 5.35
C GLY A 85 -10.50 -27.39 4.28
N LEU A 86 -10.20 -26.12 4.59
CA LEU A 86 -10.32 -25.03 3.62
C LEU A 86 -9.35 -25.19 2.44
N ALA A 87 -8.09 -25.54 2.72
CA ALA A 87 -7.07 -25.82 1.71
C ALA A 87 -7.48 -26.99 0.79
N PHE A 88 -8.04 -28.07 1.36
CA PHE A 88 -8.59 -29.18 0.59
C PHE A 88 -9.70 -28.72 -0.35
N ALA A 89 -10.71 -28.00 0.17
CA ALA A 89 -11.86 -27.53 -0.58
C ALA A 89 -11.47 -26.61 -1.76
N ILE A 90 -10.55 -25.66 -1.52
CA ILE A 90 -10.02 -24.78 -2.58
C ILE A 90 -9.29 -25.59 -3.64
N ARG A 91 -8.41 -26.51 -3.24
CA ARG A 91 -7.58 -27.30 -4.17
C ARG A 91 -8.41 -28.27 -5.01
N ALA A 92 -9.34 -28.98 -4.38
CA ALA A 92 -10.31 -29.85 -5.03
C ALA A 92 -11.23 -29.08 -5.99
N GLY A 93 -11.75 -27.92 -5.56
CA GLY A 93 -12.62 -27.07 -6.39
C GLY A 93 -11.92 -26.58 -7.66
N VAL A 94 -10.68 -26.08 -7.55
CA VAL A 94 -9.89 -25.65 -8.73
C VAL A 94 -9.60 -26.82 -9.67
N ASN A 95 -9.19 -27.98 -9.14
CA ASN A 95 -8.96 -29.18 -9.95
C ASN A 95 -10.24 -29.62 -10.70
N LEU A 96 -11.38 -29.60 -10.02
CA LEU A 96 -12.68 -29.98 -10.58
C LEU A 96 -13.14 -29.01 -11.67
N ILE A 97 -13.03 -27.69 -11.45
CA ILE A 97 -13.34 -26.67 -12.46
C ILE A 97 -12.46 -26.86 -13.70
N LEU A 98 -11.15 -27.05 -13.53
CA LEU A 98 -10.23 -27.28 -14.64
C LEU A 98 -10.58 -28.55 -15.43
N LEU A 99 -10.96 -29.64 -14.75
CA LEU A 99 -11.45 -30.85 -15.41
C LEU A 99 -12.76 -30.60 -16.18
N LEU A 100 -13.73 -29.89 -15.57
CA LEU A 100 -15.02 -29.59 -16.19
C LEU A 100 -14.88 -28.76 -17.48
N THR A 101 -13.90 -27.84 -17.58
CA THR A 101 -13.64 -27.13 -18.85
C THR A 101 -13.19 -28.06 -19.99
N ARG A 102 -12.72 -29.27 -19.69
CA ARG A 102 -12.18 -30.24 -20.66
C ARG A 102 -13.00 -31.52 -20.78
N ILE A 103 -13.99 -31.74 -19.91
CA ILE A 103 -14.72 -33.02 -19.79
C ILE A 103 -15.43 -33.48 -21.08
N LYS A 104 -15.85 -32.55 -21.95
CA LYS A 104 -16.41 -32.88 -23.27
C LYS A 104 -15.41 -33.58 -24.20
N LYS A 105 -14.11 -33.32 -24.05
CA LYS A 105 -13.01 -33.92 -24.84
C LYS A 105 -12.49 -35.26 -24.27
N ILE A 106 -13.15 -35.82 -23.26
CA ILE A 106 -12.70 -37.02 -22.54
C ILE A 106 -13.70 -38.17 -22.78
N PRO A 107 -13.25 -39.41 -23.09
CA PRO A 107 -14.13 -40.59 -23.22
C PRO A 107 -15.01 -40.79 -21.98
N ARG A 108 -16.25 -41.26 -22.16
CA ARG A 108 -17.27 -41.27 -21.08
C ARG A 108 -16.81 -42.06 -19.85
N ASP A 109 -16.13 -43.16 -20.10
CA ASP A 109 -15.76 -44.22 -19.15
C ASP A 109 -14.72 -43.73 -18.14
N HIS A 110 -13.83 -42.83 -18.57
CA HIS A 110 -12.82 -42.21 -17.70
C HIS A 110 -13.34 -40.99 -16.93
N ARG A 111 -14.53 -40.44 -17.25
CA ARG A 111 -15.03 -39.20 -16.63
C ARG A 111 -15.23 -39.35 -15.12
N PHE A 112 -15.85 -40.43 -14.67
CA PHE A 112 -16.10 -40.65 -13.24
C PHE A 112 -14.79 -40.82 -12.45
N ALA A 113 -13.85 -41.62 -12.98
CA ALA A 113 -12.54 -41.81 -12.38
C ALA A 113 -11.75 -40.48 -12.27
N LEU A 114 -11.80 -39.64 -13.31
CA LEU A 114 -11.14 -38.34 -13.33
C LEU A 114 -11.84 -37.31 -12.42
N ILE A 115 -13.17 -37.30 -12.33
CA ILE A 115 -13.91 -36.46 -11.36
C ILE A 115 -13.53 -36.84 -9.93
N ARG A 116 -13.53 -38.15 -9.61
CA ARG A 116 -13.11 -38.67 -8.31
C ARG A 116 -11.67 -38.28 -7.98
N HIS A 117 -10.76 -38.35 -8.95
CA HIS A 117 -9.37 -37.95 -8.78
C HIS A 117 -9.17 -36.42 -8.71
N ALA A 118 -10.03 -35.60 -9.34
CA ALA A 118 -9.98 -34.15 -9.22
C ALA A 118 -10.44 -33.68 -7.83
N ALA A 119 -11.53 -34.27 -7.32
CA ALA A 119 -12.08 -33.96 -6.00
C ALA A 119 -11.20 -34.53 -4.87
N PHE A 120 -10.93 -35.84 -4.88
CA PHE A 120 -10.25 -36.58 -3.81
C PHE A 120 -8.81 -36.96 -4.17
N GLY A 121 -8.18 -36.20 -5.06
CA GLY A 121 -6.80 -36.45 -5.50
C GLY A 121 -5.77 -36.31 -4.37
N PRO A 122 -4.68 -37.09 -4.37
CA PRO A 122 -3.65 -37.01 -3.33
C PRO A 122 -2.93 -35.66 -3.29
N ASP A 123 -3.01 -34.86 -4.36
CA ASP A 123 -2.48 -33.49 -4.39
C ASP A 123 -3.39 -32.46 -3.68
N SER A 124 -4.68 -32.78 -3.48
CA SER A 124 -5.56 -32.01 -2.59
C SER A 124 -5.24 -32.31 -1.13
N PHE A 125 -5.05 -33.59 -0.78
CA PHE A 125 -4.66 -34.01 0.57
C PHE A 125 -3.26 -33.52 0.99
N ARG A 126 -2.27 -33.53 0.09
CA ARG A 126 -0.93 -32.96 0.36
C ARG A 126 -0.99 -31.47 0.66
N PHE A 127 -1.74 -30.71 -0.13
CA PHE A 127 -1.91 -29.27 0.08
C PHE A 127 -2.66 -28.95 1.39
N ALA A 128 -3.67 -29.76 1.72
CA ALA A 128 -4.37 -29.70 3.01
C ALA A 128 -3.46 -30.00 4.20
N ALA A 129 -2.63 -31.05 4.12
CA ALA A 129 -1.67 -31.41 5.15
C ALA A 129 -0.58 -30.33 5.31
N MET A 130 -0.08 -29.77 4.21
CA MET A 130 0.88 -28.65 4.23
C MET A 130 0.31 -27.43 4.99
N LEU A 131 -0.87 -26.93 4.62
CA LEU A 131 -1.42 -25.74 5.27
C LEU A 131 -1.92 -26.02 6.70
N GLY A 132 -2.54 -27.17 6.93
CA GLY A 132 -3.03 -27.57 8.26
C GLY A 132 -1.89 -27.78 9.27
N SER A 133 -0.81 -28.44 8.87
CA SER A 133 0.38 -28.59 9.72
C SER A 133 1.10 -27.26 9.95
N PHE A 134 1.22 -26.39 8.93
CA PHE A 134 1.73 -25.04 9.11
C PHE A 134 0.96 -24.29 10.19
N VAL A 135 -0.38 -24.23 10.07
CA VAL A 135 -1.23 -23.50 11.02
C VAL A 135 -1.19 -24.11 12.42
N ALA A 136 -1.18 -25.44 12.55
CA ALA A 136 -1.07 -26.10 13.85
C ALA A 136 0.28 -25.78 14.52
N VAL A 137 1.41 -26.02 13.84
CA VAL A 137 2.74 -25.80 14.41
C VAL A 137 2.96 -24.32 14.73
N TYR A 138 2.59 -23.41 13.83
CA TYR A 138 2.72 -21.96 14.05
C TYR A 138 1.88 -21.49 15.25
N LYS A 139 0.60 -21.87 15.33
CA LYS A 139 -0.26 -21.53 16.48
C LYS A 139 0.25 -22.14 17.77
N PHE A 140 0.73 -23.38 17.76
CA PHE A 140 1.23 -24.04 18.95
C PHE A 140 2.46 -23.30 19.50
N ILE A 141 3.50 -23.12 18.69
CA ILE A 141 4.75 -22.47 19.12
C ILE A 141 4.48 -21.03 19.58
N LEU A 142 3.72 -20.24 18.81
CA LEU A 142 3.48 -18.83 19.11
C LEU A 142 2.76 -18.60 20.46
N ASN A 143 1.86 -19.50 20.85
CA ASN A 143 1.12 -19.40 22.13
C ASN A 143 1.80 -20.16 23.27
N ALA A 144 2.49 -21.28 22.99
CA ALA A 144 3.19 -22.06 24.01
C ALA A 144 4.50 -21.40 24.47
N LEU A 145 5.24 -20.69 23.61
CA LEU A 145 6.50 -20.05 24.04
C LEU A 145 6.30 -19.01 25.17
N PRO A 146 5.30 -18.11 25.11
CA PRO A 146 4.98 -17.22 26.23
C PRO A 146 4.55 -17.90 27.54
N VAL A 147 4.09 -19.16 27.48
CA VAL A 147 3.68 -19.97 28.65
C VAL A 147 4.88 -20.76 29.21
N LEU A 148 5.73 -21.30 28.33
CA LEU A 148 6.92 -22.10 28.69
C LEU A 148 8.13 -21.23 29.08
N LEU A 149 8.23 -20.01 28.54
CA LEU A 149 9.24 -19.02 28.88
C LEU A 149 8.53 -17.75 29.40
N PRO A 150 7.83 -17.83 30.55
CA PRO A 150 7.17 -16.68 31.14
C PRO A 150 8.23 -15.64 31.47
N HIS A 151 8.00 -14.40 31.04
CA HIS A 151 8.98 -13.35 31.30
C HIS A 151 8.76 -12.76 32.69
N SER A 152 9.86 -12.66 33.46
CA SER A 152 9.99 -11.58 34.43
C SER A 152 9.80 -10.28 33.66
N SER A 153 8.63 -9.65 33.79
CA SER A 153 8.46 -8.29 33.33
C SER A 153 9.55 -7.46 34.02
N PRO A 154 10.28 -6.56 33.31
CA PRO A 154 10.89 -5.46 34.02
C PRO A 154 9.78 -4.80 34.83
N PRO A 155 10.01 -4.43 36.10
CA PRO A 155 8.96 -3.87 36.95
C PRO A 155 8.31 -2.73 36.18
N VAL A 156 6.97 -2.75 36.09
CA VAL A 156 6.22 -1.77 35.32
C VAL A 156 6.77 -0.41 35.69
N ARG A 157 7.31 0.33 34.72
CA ARG A 157 7.57 1.76 34.87
C ARG A 157 6.19 2.41 35.04
N ARG A 158 5.69 2.38 36.28
CA ARG A 158 4.95 3.50 36.86
C ARG A 158 5.72 4.73 36.38
N SER A 159 5.04 5.62 35.68
CA SER A 159 5.63 6.90 35.30
C SER A 159 6.12 7.55 36.59
N SER A 160 7.42 7.51 36.82
CA SER A 160 8.03 8.15 37.97
C SER A 160 7.66 9.62 37.86
N THR A 161 6.91 10.11 38.84
CA THR A 161 6.69 11.54 39.00
C THR A 161 8.06 12.22 38.89
N HIS A 162 8.14 13.26 38.07
CA HIS A 162 9.34 14.08 37.95
C HIS A 162 9.49 14.96 39.19
N HIS A 163 9.66 14.33 40.36
CA HIS A 163 10.25 15.00 41.51
C HIS A 163 11.72 15.26 41.18
N THR A 164 11.95 16.45 40.62
CA THR A 164 12.94 17.41 41.08
C THR A 164 13.78 16.85 42.23
N ARG A 165 14.96 16.31 41.92
CA ARG A 165 15.89 15.85 42.95
C ARG A 165 16.56 17.07 43.57
N SER A 166 15.88 17.66 44.55
CA SER A 166 16.37 18.82 45.30
C SER A 166 17.81 18.58 45.74
N ARG A 167 18.74 19.43 45.28
CA ARG A 167 20.09 19.49 45.83
C ARG A 167 19.95 19.99 47.27
N THR A 168 20.32 19.15 48.22
CA THR A 168 20.33 19.51 49.65
C THR A 168 21.25 20.71 49.88
N LEU A 169 20.76 21.68 50.64
CA LEU A 169 21.47 22.90 51.04
C LEU A 169 22.66 22.57 51.97
N LEU A 170 23.79 22.17 51.39
CA LEU A 170 25.03 21.95 52.15
C LEU A 170 26.32 22.12 51.32
N GLN A 171 26.32 23.03 50.34
CA GLN A 171 27.56 23.47 49.68
C GLN A 171 27.54 24.95 49.28
N ALA A 172 27.04 25.80 50.17
CA ALA A 172 27.19 27.24 50.09
C ALA A 172 28.50 27.68 50.76
N SER A 173 29.63 27.55 50.04
CA SER A 173 30.92 28.18 50.37
C SER A 173 31.91 28.05 49.20
N LEU A 174 32.81 29.04 49.06
CA LEU A 174 33.96 29.11 48.14
C LEU A 174 33.64 29.26 46.63
N ARG A 175 33.47 30.52 46.22
CA ARG A 175 34.08 31.10 44.98
C ARG A 175 35.64 31.07 45.12
N PRO A 176 36.48 31.26 44.06
CA PRO A 176 36.24 32.19 42.93
C PRO A 176 36.83 31.84 41.53
N SER A 177 36.55 32.74 40.57
CA SER A 177 37.37 33.15 39.41
C SER A 177 37.76 32.15 38.31
N ALA A 178 37.38 32.46 37.05
CA ALA A 178 38.34 32.95 36.04
C ALA A 178 37.67 33.44 34.73
N TYR A 179 38.18 34.58 34.23
CA TYR A 179 38.13 35.15 32.86
C TYR A 179 37.64 34.28 31.68
N ALA A 180 36.75 34.83 30.83
CA ALA A 180 37.13 35.57 29.62
C ALA A 180 35.93 35.84 28.66
N SER A 181 35.88 37.04 28.07
CA SER A 181 35.10 37.42 26.87
C SER A 181 36.06 38.18 25.94
N PRO A 182 35.87 38.17 24.60
CA PRO A 182 35.30 39.40 24.01
C PRO A 182 34.48 39.25 22.70
N PHE A 183 33.38 40.01 22.61
CA PHE A 183 32.86 40.73 21.42
C PHE A 183 32.39 39.88 20.18
N ASP A 184 31.61 40.38 19.22
CA ASP A 184 31.31 41.75 18.76
C ASP A 184 29.82 42.01 18.42
N SER A 185 29.43 43.30 18.34
CA SER A 185 28.13 43.79 17.82
C SER A 185 28.20 45.29 17.47
N PRO A 186 27.64 45.73 16.33
CA PRO A 186 26.66 46.85 16.33
C PRO A 186 25.51 46.63 15.31
N PHE A 187 24.36 47.33 15.33
CA PHE A 187 24.12 48.78 15.46
C PHE A 187 22.75 49.15 16.11
N SER A 188 22.67 50.39 16.64
CA SER A 188 21.51 51.29 16.94
C SER A 188 20.06 50.79 16.68
N GLY A 189 19.04 51.07 17.49
CA GLY A 189 18.69 52.28 18.29
C GLY A 189 17.29 52.76 17.83
N GLU A 190 16.40 53.40 18.61
CA GLU A 190 16.44 54.05 19.94
C GLU A 190 15.09 53.79 20.70
N GLU A 191 15.03 54.12 22.01
CA GLU A 191 13.90 54.69 22.81
C GLU A 191 12.42 54.37 22.44
N LEU A 192 11.46 54.03 23.32
CA LEU A 192 11.26 53.97 24.80
C LEU A 192 10.15 52.89 25.07
N ASP A 193 9.66 52.52 26.27
CA ASP A 193 9.63 53.16 27.60
C ASP A 193 9.54 52.12 28.78
N GLU A 194 9.11 52.58 29.96
CA GLU A 194 9.21 52.02 31.32
C GLU A 194 8.06 51.18 31.95
N SER A 195 8.37 50.62 33.14
CA SER A 195 7.50 50.31 34.30
C SER A 195 6.69 48.98 34.35
N LEU A 196 6.56 48.27 35.48
CA LEU A 196 7.46 48.07 36.64
C LEU A 196 7.00 46.86 37.51
N SER A 197 7.93 46.32 38.32
CA SER A 197 7.75 45.53 39.56
C SER A 197 6.84 44.27 39.58
N GLU A 198 7.49 43.13 39.81
CA GLU A 198 6.95 41.99 40.56
C GLU A 198 6.65 42.39 42.02
N ASP A 199 5.78 41.66 42.75
CA ASP A 199 6.22 40.87 43.93
C ASP A 199 5.08 40.05 44.62
N ILE A 200 5.46 39.28 45.65
CA ILE A 200 4.64 38.59 46.69
C ILE A 200 3.99 37.23 46.33
N GLU A 201 4.64 36.14 46.76
CA GLU A 201 3.99 34.84 47.02
C GLU A 201 3.24 34.82 48.37
N MET A 202 2.12 34.09 48.46
CA MET A 202 1.70 33.39 49.68
C MET A 202 0.94 32.09 49.36
N ALA A 203 0.92 31.14 50.31
CA ALA A 203 0.77 29.71 50.04
C ALA A 203 -0.63 29.09 50.31
N THR A 204 -0.66 27.74 50.34
CA THR A 204 -1.76 26.78 50.70
C THR A 204 -2.55 26.17 49.52
N PRO A 205 -3.25 25.03 49.70
CA PRO A 205 -2.62 23.72 50.01
C PRO A 205 -3.05 22.60 49.04
N GLU A 206 -2.25 21.52 48.93
CA GLU A 206 -2.56 20.39 48.03
C GLU A 206 -3.83 19.60 48.44
N VAL A 207 -4.84 19.59 47.56
CA VAL A 207 -6.01 18.70 47.66
C VAL A 207 -5.90 17.58 46.62
N LEU A 208 -5.56 16.37 47.07
CA LEU A 208 -5.42 15.16 46.24
C LEU A 208 -6.74 14.73 45.56
N ARG A 209 -7.05 15.31 44.39
CA ARG A 209 -8.16 14.86 43.52
C ARG A 209 -7.74 13.66 42.66
N GLY A 210 -8.14 12.46 43.10
CA GLY A 210 -7.86 11.20 42.38
C GLY A 210 -8.46 11.14 40.96
N SER A 211 -7.68 10.61 40.00
CA SER A 211 -8.06 10.52 38.59
C SER A 211 -9.27 9.60 38.35
N ARG A 212 -10.36 10.17 37.80
CA ARG A 212 -11.50 9.39 37.29
C ARG A 212 -11.18 8.81 35.91
N HIS A 213 -10.59 7.61 35.87
CA HIS A 213 -10.47 6.86 34.62
C HIS A 213 -11.85 6.45 34.09
N ALA A 214 -12.12 6.71 32.81
CA ALA A 214 -13.35 6.32 32.15
C ALA A 214 -13.47 4.78 32.04
N ARG A 215 -14.55 4.21 32.58
CA ARG A 215 -14.81 2.77 32.51
C ARG A 215 -15.32 2.39 31.11
N LEU A 216 -14.40 2.02 30.22
CA LEU A 216 -14.74 1.23 29.03
C LEU A 216 -15.49 -0.04 29.45
N SER A 217 -16.44 -0.50 28.63
CA SER A 217 -17.11 -1.78 28.90
C SER A 217 -16.10 -2.93 28.82
N MET A 218 -16.27 -3.96 29.66
CA MET A 218 -15.33 -5.09 29.70
C MET A 218 -15.21 -5.81 28.35
N SER A 219 -16.27 -5.81 27.52
CA SER A 219 -16.23 -6.32 26.15
C SER A 219 -15.41 -5.44 25.21
N ALA A 220 -15.47 -4.11 25.33
CA ALA A 220 -14.64 -3.19 24.54
C ALA A 220 -13.16 -3.28 24.94
N GLN A 221 -12.86 -3.34 26.25
CA GLN A 221 -11.50 -3.59 26.74
C GLN A 221 -10.96 -4.94 26.27
N ALA A 222 -11.73 -6.03 26.41
CA ALA A 222 -11.32 -7.35 25.90
C ALA A 222 -11.07 -7.34 24.38
N HIS A 223 -11.86 -6.59 23.60
CA HIS A 223 -11.65 -6.43 22.17
C HIS A 223 -10.41 -5.59 21.81
N GLN A 224 -10.05 -4.56 22.60
CA GLN A 224 -8.82 -3.78 22.40
C GLN A 224 -7.56 -4.55 22.82
N VAL A 225 -7.62 -5.31 23.92
CA VAL A 225 -6.53 -6.19 24.38
C VAL A 225 -6.20 -7.25 23.33
N TRP A 226 -7.18 -7.72 22.56
CA TRP A 226 -7.01 -8.79 21.57
C TRP A 226 -6.46 -8.34 20.19
N VAL A 227 -5.87 -7.15 20.08
CA VAL A 227 -5.19 -6.72 18.84
C VAL A 227 -3.71 -7.14 18.83
N TRP A 228 -2.98 -6.96 19.93
CA TRP A 228 -1.57 -7.36 20.07
C TRP A 228 -1.16 -7.65 21.53
N ARG A 229 -1.07 -8.93 21.94
CA ARG A 229 0.03 -9.31 22.84
C ARG A 229 1.30 -9.26 22.01
N ARG A 230 2.14 -8.23 22.19
CA ARG A 230 3.47 -8.12 21.57
C ARG A 230 4.39 -9.23 22.08
N THR A 231 4.24 -10.42 21.51
CA THR A 231 5.25 -11.49 21.62
C THR A 231 6.58 -10.97 21.05
N ARG A 232 7.70 -11.45 21.58
CA ARG A 232 9.02 -11.03 21.09
C ARG A 232 9.13 -11.45 19.61
N GLN A 233 9.67 -10.58 18.76
CA GLN A 233 9.74 -10.80 17.30
C GLN A 233 10.40 -12.13 16.92
N TRP A 234 11.35 -12.64 17.73
CA TRP A 234 11.97 -13.94 17.51
C TRP A 234 11.03 -15.15 17.78
N HIS A 235 9.98 -15.01 18.59
CA HIS A 235 8.94 -16.05 18.72
C HIS A 235 8.25 -16.28 17.37
N ALA A 236 7.94 -15.19 16.65
CA ALA A 236 7.33 -15.24 15.32
C ALA A 236 8.28 -15.83 14.26
N ILE A 237 9.57 -15.45 14.32
CA ILE A 237 10.63 -16.03 13.46
C ILE A 237 10.71 -17.55 13.69
N LEU A 238 10.84 -17.98 14.95
CA LEU A 238 10.98 -19.40 15.32
C LEU A 238 9.75 -20.22 14.95
N ALA A 239 8.55 -19.70 15.27
CA ALA A 239 7.28 -20.35 14.92
C ALA A 239 7.11 -20.47 13.40
N GLY A 240 7.41 -19.40 12.65
CA GLY A 240 7.34 -19.40 11.18
C GLY A 240 8.36 -20.35 10.54
N ALA A 241 9.59 -20.36 11.05
CA ALA A 241 10.68 -21.20 10.56
C ALA A 241 10.37 -22.70 10.76
N LEU A 242 10.03 -23.12 11.98
CA LEU A 242 9.70 -24.51 12.28
C LEU A 242 8.42 -24.98 11.58
N ALA A 243 7.37 -24.16 11.56
CA ALA A 243 6.14 -24.48 10.85
C ALA A 243 6.37 -24.58 9.33
N GLY A 244 7.15 -23.68 8.73
CA GLY A 244 7.49 -23.71 7.31
C GLY A 244 8.32 -24.94 6.93
N ALA A 245 9.30 -25.30 7.76
CA ALA A 245 10.14 -26.48 7.57
C ALA A 245 9.33 -27.79 7.59
N ILE A 246 8.39 -27.93 8.54
CA ILE A 246 7.53 -29.13 8.66
C ILE A 246 6.51 -29.17 7.52
N ALA A 247 5.83 -28.05 7.24
CA ALA A 247 4.77 -27.98 6.24
C ALA A 247 5.24 -28.39 4.83
N ILE A 248 6.42 -27.90 4.41
CA ILE A 248 6.92 -28.15 3.04
C ILE A 248 7.28 -29.62 2.79
N MET A 249 7.44 -30.44 3.85
CA MET A 249 7.68 -31.87 3.71
C MET A 249 6.47 -32.63 3.15
N PHE A 250 5.24 -32.12 3.29
CA PHE A 250 4.03 -32.77 2.74
C PHE A 250 3.90 -32.63 1.21
N GLU A 251 4.57 -31.67 0.59
CA GLU A 251 4.50 -31.43 -0.86
C GLU A 251 5.61 -32.17 -1.64
N LYS A 252 5.37 -32.45 -2.94
CA LYS A 252 6.29 -33.15 -3.83
C LYS A 252 7.60 -32.38 -4.02
N ARG A 253 8.75 -33.08 -3.95
CA ARG A 253 10.10 -32.48 -3.98
C ARG A 253 10.32 -31.47 -5.12
N GLY A 254 9.87 -31.78 -6.34
CA GLY A 254 9.97 -30.89 -7.50
C GLY A 254 9.16 -29.59 -7.40
N ARG A 255 8.14 -29.50 -6.54
CA ARG A 255 7.42 -28.27 -6.22
C ARG A 255 8.01 -27.51 -5.03
N ARG A 256 8.61 -28.23 -4.06
CA ARG A 256 9.19 -27.62 -2.84
C ARG A 256 10.17 -26.50 -3.17
N VAL A 257 11.04 -26.71 -4.15
CA VAL A 257 12.05 -25.73 -4.58
C VAL A 257 11.40 -24.41 -5.02
N ALA A 258 10.35 -24.46 -5.85
CA ALA A 258 9.65 -23.28 -6.31
C ALA A 258 8.90 -22.54 -5.17
N ILE A 259 8.26 -23.29 -4.27
CA ILE A 259 7.57 -22.73 -3.10
C ILE A 259 8.58 -22.08 -2.14
N ALA A 260 9.72 -22.74 -1.89
CA ALA A 260 10.81 -22.23 -1.05
C ALA A 260 11.39 -20.91 -1.60
N GLN A 261 11.66 -20.85 -2.90
CA GLN A 261 12.12 -19.65 -3.59
C GLN A 261 11.11 -18.51 -3.48
N GLN A 262 9.82 -18.78 -3.70
CA GLN A 262 8.76 -17.78 -3.59
C GLN A 262 8.62 -17.25 -2.15
N LEU A 263 8.57 -18.13 -1.15
CA LEU A 263 8.48 -17.72 0.27
C LEU A 263 9.71 -16.92 0.71
N PHE A 264 10.91 -17.31 0.28
CA PHE A 264 12.14 -16.56 0.56
C PHE A 264 12.14 -15.18 -0.10
N VAL A 265 11.77 -15.08 -1.38
CA VAL A 265 11.68 -13.80 -2.11
C VAL A 265 10.61 -12.88 -1.51
N ARG A 266 9.45 -13.39 -1.10
CA ARG A 266 8.43 -12.59 -0.40
C ARG A 266 8.87 -12.16 1.01
N GLY A 267 9.62 -13.00 1.71
CA GLY A 267 10.29 -12.62 2.97
C GLY A 267 11.27 -11.47 2.75
N LEU A 268 12.14 -11.59 1.74
CA LEU A 268 13.12 -10.55 1.39
C LEU A 268 12.45 -9.24 0.96
N GLN A 269 11.42 -9.29 0.10
CA GLN A 269 10.63 -8.13 -0.32
C GLN A 269 10.08 -7.36 0.91
N GLY A 270 9.39 -8.06 1.81
CA GLY A 270 8.84 -7.43 3.02
C GLY A 270 9.92 -6.97 4.01
N SER A 271 11.07 -7.64 4.10
CA SER A 271 12.22 -7.18 4.89
C SER A 271 12.82 -5.89 4.33
N CYS A 272 13.00 -5.80 3.01
CA CYS A 272 13.47 -4.58 2.35
C CYS A 272 12.47 -3.42 2.53
N ASN A 273 11.17 -3.68 2.42
CA ASN A 273 10.12 -2.70 2.68
C ASN A 273 10.15 -2.18 4.12
N ALA A 274 10.25 -3.08 5.10
CA ALA A 274 10.35 -2.72 6.52
C ALA A 274 11.66 -1.97 6.85
N LEU A 275 12.78 -2.34 6.21
CA LEU A 275 14.07 -1.67 6.38
C LEU A 275 14.06 -0.26 5.77
N SER A 276 13.49 -0.12 4.57
CA SER A 276 13.27 1.16 3.87
C SER A 276 12.40 2.09 4.71
N SER A 277 11.28 1.59 5.23
CA SER A 277 10.39 2.35 6.13
C SER A 277 11.04 2.75 7.46
N LYS A 278 12.13 2.10 7.88
CA LYS A 278 12.85 2.42 9.13
C LYS A 278 14.01 3.40 8.91
N HIS A 279 14.65 3.39 7.74
CA HIS A 279 15.88 4.18 7.48
C HIS A 279 15.72 5.22 6.36
N GLY A 280 14.50 5.47 5.86
CA GLY A 280 14.17 6.50 4.87
C GLY A 280 14.65 6.22 3.43
N PHE A 281 15.61 5.32 3.23
CA PHE A 281 16.18 4.99 1.93
C PHE A 281 15.14 4.37 0.97
N ARG A 282 14.98 5.00 -0.21
CA ARG A 282 14.03 4.59 -1.24
C ARG A 282 14.68 4.56 -2.62
N ILE A 283 14.82 3.38 -3.21
CA ILE A 283 15.35 3.23 -4.58
C ILE A 283 14.28 3.66 -5.60
N PRO A 284 14.54 4.65 -6.48
CA PRO A 284 13.66 4.92 -7.62
C PRO A 284 13.71 3.75 -8.60
N HIS A 285 12.53 3.25 -9.01
CA HIS A 285 12.39 2.12 -9.93
C HIS A 285 13.11 0.81 -9.53
N GLY A 286 13.21 0.53 -8.22
CA GLY A 286 13.79 -0.70 -7.70
C GLY A 286 13.08 -1.98 -8.18
N ASP A 287 11.79 -1.89 -8.49
CA ASP A 287 10.98 -2.90 -9.18
C ASP A 287 11.55 -3.26 -10.56
N VAL A 288 11.83 -2.24 -11.39
CA VAL A 288 12.42 -2.42 -12.72
C VAL A 288 13.87 -2.90 -12.62
N LEU A 289 14.66 -2.35 -11.68
CA LEU A 289 16.05 -2.75 -11.47
C LEU A 289 16.18 -4.25 -11.13
N VAL A 290 15.38 -4.73 -10.17
CA VAL A 290 15.37 -6.15 -9.76
C VAL A 290 14.92 -7.06 -10.90
N PHE A 291 13.91 -6.66 -11.67
CA PHE A 291 13.47 -7.38 -12.86
C PHE A 291 14.57 -7.42 -13.93
N SER A 292 15.17 -6.28 -14.30
CA SER A 292 16.23 -6.19 -15.31
C SER A 292 17.47 -7.01 -14.96
N LEU A 293 17.94 -6.98 -13.70
CA LEU A 293 19.07 -7.82 -13.26
C LEU A 293 18.74 -9.32 -13.34
N SER A 294 17.50 -9.69 -13.04
CA SER A 294 17.02 -11.07 -13.16
C SER A 294 16.93 -11.52 -14.62
N CYS A 295 16.43 -10.66 -15.51
CA CYS A 295 16.39 -10.88 -16.96
C CYS A 295 17.80 -10.97 -17.56
N GLY A 296 18.75 -10.14 -17.11
CA GLY A 296 20.17 -10.25 -17.46
C GLY A 296 20.73 -11.65 -17.19
N GLN A 297 20.54 -12.16 -15.97
CA GLN A 297 21.00 -13.50 -15.59
C GLN A 297 20.29 -14.60 -16.40
N ILE A 298 18.98 -14.50 -16.57
CA ILE A 298 18.17 -15.49 -17.30
C ILE A 298 18.60 -15.57 -18.77
N MET A 299 18.78 -14.44 -19.45
CA MET A 299 19.18 -14.45 -20.87
C MET A 299 20.63 -14.91 -21.06
N TYR A 300 21.55 -14.47 -20.19
CA TYR A 300 22.93 -14.99 -20.16
C TYR A 300 22.95 -16.52 -19.97
N ALA A 301 22.12 -17.03 -19.05
CA ALA A 301 21.99 -18.46 -18.81
C ALA A 301 21.36 -19.21 -19.98
N TRP A 302 20.37 -18.64 -20.65
CA TRP A 302 19.72 -19.31 -21.79
C TRP A 302 20.70 -19.60 -22.94
N PHE A 303 21.57 -18.65 -23.29
CA PHE A 303 22.60 -18.85 -24.32
C PHE A 303 23.75 -19.77 -23.87
N PHE A 304 24.27 -19.63 -22.66
CA PHE A 304 25.54 -20.27 -22.26
C PHE A 304 25.42 -21.41 -21.23
N ARG A 305 24.32 -21.46 -20.49
CA ARG A 305 24.07 -22.38 -19.36
C ARG A 305 22.59 -22.81 -19.25
N PRO A 306 21.93 -23.29 -20.33
CA PRO A 306 20.50 -23.64 -20.30
C PRO A 306 20.20 -24.75 -19.28
N GLU A 307 21.18 -25.56 -18.89
CA GLU A 307 21.08 -26.54 -17.79
C GLU A 307 20.80 -25.92 -16.41
N THR A 308 20.92 -24.59 -16.26
CA THR A 308 20.58 -23.85 -15.05
C THR A 308 19.15 -23.29 -15.04
N LEU A 309 18.39 -23.48 -16.13
CA LEU A 309 16.99 -23.06 -16.27
C LEU A 309 16.06 -24.29 -16.31
N PRO A 310 14.79 -24.16 -15.86
CA PRO A 310 13.80 -25.21 -16.08
C PRO A 310 13.54 -25.42 -17.58
N ARG A 311 13.49 -26.67 -18.06
CA ARG A 311 13.23 -27.00 -19.48
C ARG A 311 11.98 -26.31 -20.06
N SER A 312 10.92 -26.19 -19.27
CA SER A 312 9.68 -25.50 -19.68
C SER A 312 9.85 -23.99 -19.89
N TYR A 313 10.87 -23.40 -19.28
CA TYR A 313 11.21 -21.98 -19.41
C TYR A 313 12.08 -21.75 -20.65
N ASP A 314 13.07 -22.61 -20.88
CA ASP A 314 13.87 -22.67 -22.10
C ASP A 314 12.99 -22.81 -23.37
N THR A 315 12.11 -23.81 -23.41
CA THR A 315 11.15 -23.98 -24.52
C THR A 315 10.21 -22.79 -24.69
N TRP A 316 9.93 -22.04 -23.62
CA TRP A 316 9.05 -20.86 -23.67
C TRP A 316 9.78 -19.64 -24.23
N ILE A 317 11.06 -19.40 -23.89
CA ILE A 317 11.87 -18.34 -24.50
C ILE A 317 12.07 -18.63 -26.00
N ALA A 318 12.39 -19.87 -26.37
CA ALA A 318 12.50 -20.30 -27.77
C ALA A 318 11.19 -20.05 -28.54
N SER A 319 10.04 -20.46 -27.97
CA SER A 319 8.72 -20.20 -28.58
C SER A 319 8.40 -18.71 -28.73
N ALA A 320 8.71 -17.89 -27.73
CA ALA A 320 8.42 -16.45 -27.75
C ALA A 320 9.30 -15.69 -28.76
N SER A 321 10.57 -16.07 -28.87
CA SER A 321 11.54 -15.46 -29.78
C SER A 321 11.47 -16.00 -31.21
N LYS A 322 10.84 -17.17 -31.42
CA LYS A 322 10.89 -17.98 -32.66
C LYS A 322 12.32 -18.40 -33.05
N VAL A 323 13.22 -18.54 -32.08
CA VAL A 323 14.60 -19.00 -32.30
C VAL A 323 14.67 -20.52 -32.14
N HIS A 324 15.28 -21.20 -33.11
CA HIS A 324 15.47 -22.64 -33.12
C HIS A 324 16.54 -23.07 -32.10
N LEU A 325 16.43 -24.29 -31.54
CA LEU A 325 17.37 -24.78 -30.54
C LEU A 325 18.77 -25.05 -31.14
N GLU A 326 18.78 -25.40 -32.42
CA GLU A 326 19.96 -25.57 -33.26
C GLU A 326 20.74 -24.25 -33.39
N THR A 327 20.05 -23.13 -33.61
CA THR A 327 20.63 -21.78 -33.61
C THR A 327 21.35 -21.46 -32.29
N LEU A 328 20.77 -21.87 -31.15
CA LEU A 328 21.38 -21.68 -29.82
C LEU A 328 22.60 -22.58 -29.61
N ALA A 329 22.55 -23.83 -30.09
CA ALA A 329 23.68 -24.74 -30.06
C ALA A 329 24.86 -24.20 -30.89
N ILE A 330 24.60 -23.77 -32.13
CA ILE A 330 25.57 -23.11 -33.02
C ILE A 330 26.16 -21.86 -32.36
N HIS A 331 25.32 -20.97 -31.83
CA HIS A 331 25.77 -19.75 -31.16
C HIS A 331 26.67 -20.05 -29.96
N ARG A 332 26.25 -20.97 -29.09
CA ARG A 332 27.00 -21.34 -27.89
C ARG A 332 28.34 -21.97 -28.26
N ASP A 333 28.35 -22.90 -29.19
CA ASP A 333 29.56 -23.65 -29.56
C ASP A 333 30.56 -22.70 -30.27
N LEU A 334 30.10 -21.75 -31.11
CA LEU A 334 30.92 -20.64 -31.66
C LEU A 334 31.51 -19.73 -30.57
N VAL A 335 30.69 -19.25 -29.64
CA VAL A 335 31.12 -18.35 -28.55
C VAL A 335 32.02 -19.07 -27.54
N ARG A 336 31.93 -20.40 -27.44
CA ARG A 336 32.65 -21.22 -26.47
C ARG A 336 33.98 -21.72 -27.01
N ASP A 337 33.93 -22.44 -28.13
CA ASP A 337 35.00 -23.29 -28.65
C ASP A 337 35.45 -22.85 -30.08
N GLY A 338 34.84 -21.80 -30.65
CA GLY A 338 35.24 -21.19 -31.93
C GLY A 338 34.74 -21.90 -33.19
N VAL A 339 33.96 -22.97 -33.04
CA VAL A 339 33.50 -23.86 -34.12
C VAL A 339 32.01 -24.15 -34.01
N PHE A 340 31.37 -24.61 -35.10
CA PHE A 340 29.99 -25.12 -35.05
C PHE A 340 29.86 -26.47 -35.76
N LYS A 341 28.85 -27.25 -35.37
CA LYS A 341 28.54 -28.53 -35.99
C LYS A 341 27.75 -28.30 -37.27
N VAL A 342 28.32 -28.71 -38.41
CA VAL A 342 27.68 -28.59 -39.73
C VAL A 342 26.28 -29.22 -39.74
N GLN A 343 26.09 -30.34 -39.04
CA GLN A 343 24.79 -31.02 -38.87
C GLN A 343 23.68 -30.13 -38.29
N ASP A 344 24.00 -29.24 -37.35
CA ASP A 344 23.01 -28.35 -36.73
C ASP A 344 22.62 -27.20 -37.68
N MET A 345 23.56 -26.74 -38.51
CA MET A 345 23.27 -25.76 -39.58
C MET A 345 22.45 -26.40 -40.72
N GLN A 346 22.72 -27.68 -41.04
CA GLN A 346 21.93 -28.45 -42.02
C GLN A 346 20.47 -28.63 -41.59
N LYS A 347 20.19 -28.82 -40.29
CA LYS A 347 18.81 -28.87 -39.75
C LYS A 347 18.08 -27.53 -39.93
N LEU A 348 18.77 -26.40 -39.72
CA LEU A 348 18.20 -25.07 -40.00
C LEU A 348 17.88 -24.90 -41.49
N LEU A 349 18.81 -25.26 -42.37
CA LEU A 349 18.64 -25.19 -43.83
C LEU A 349 17.48 -26.05 -44.36
N ALA A 350 17.20 -27.17 -43.70
CA ALA A 350 16.09 -28.09 -43.98
C ALA A 350 14.72 -27.62 -43.44
N THR A 351 14.64 -26.46 -42.79
CA THR A 351 13.37 -25.86 -42.37
C THR A 351 12.73 -25.08 -43.54
N ASP A 352 11.41 -25.21 -43.73
CA ASP A 352 10.70 -24.56 -44.85
C ASP A 352 10.76 -23.02 -44.80
N SER A 353 10.87 -22.43 -43.60
CA SER A 353 10.83 -20.98 -43.38
C SER A 353 12.20 -20.30 -43.54
N VAL A 354 12.96 -20.65 -44.58
CA VAL A 354 14.29 -20.06 -44.88
C VAL A 354 14.25 -19.30 -46.21
N THR A 355 14.56 -18.00 -46.19
CA THR A 355 14.64 -17.17 -47.40
C THR A 355 15.81 -17.61 -48.31
N PRO A 356 15.75 -17.33 -49.63
CA PRO A 356 16.87 -17.65 -50.54
C PRO A 356 18.21 -17.03 -50.13
N LEU A 357 18.19 -15.79 -49.60
CA LEU A 357 19.40 -15.09 -49.17
C LEU A 357 19.96 -15.66 -47.85
N ALA A 358 19.11 -15.95 -46.87
CA ALA A 358 19.53 -16.62 -45.64
C ALA A 358 20.06 -18.04 -45.91
N ARG A 359 19.44 -18.78 -46.86
CA ARG A 359 19.92 -20.07 -47.35
C ARG A 359 21.29 -19.96 -48.00
N ALA A 360 21.54 -18.93 -48.81
CA ALA A 360 22.85 -18.70 -49.45
C ALA A 360 23.97 -18.39 -48.44
N ASP A 361 23.75 -17.50 -47.47
CA ASP A 361 24.73 -17.20 -46.41
C ASP A 361 25.00 -18.42 -45.49
N MET A 362 23.96 -19.18 -45.12
CA MET A 362 24.16 -20.40 -44.34
C MET A 362 24.90 -21.50 -45.13
N LEU A 363 24.62 -21.66 -46.43
CA LEU A 363 25.34 -22.62 -47.28
C LEU A 363 26.81 -22.23 -47.50
N SER A 364 27.12 -20.95 -47.69
CA SER A 364 28.51 -20.49 -47.84
C SER A 364 29.33 -20.74 -46.56
N ARG A 365 28.72 -20.56 -45.38
CA ARG A 365 29.32 -20.90 -44.08
C ARG A 365 29.49 -22.40 -43.88
N VAL A 366 28.54 -23.22 -44.36
CA VAL A 366 28.70 -24.69 -44.34
C VAL A 366 29.86 -25.13 -45.23
N ALA A 367 30.04 -24.52 -46.41
CA ALA A 367 31.19 -24.80 -47.28
C ALA A 367 32.51 -24.41 -46.60
N LEU A 368 32.64 -23.18 -46.08
CA LEU A 368 33.84 -22.71 -45.38
C LEU A 368 34.17 -23.50 -44.10
N ALA A 369 33.14 -23.99 -43.39
CA ALA A 369 33.34 -24.87 -42.23
C ALA A 369 33.73 -26.32 -42.60
N SER A 370 33.46 -26.74 -43.84
CA SER A 370 33.75 -28.08 -44.36
C SER A 370 35.02 -28.14 -45.22
N ALA A 371 35.65 -26.99 -45.50
CA ALA A 371 36.91 -26.90 -46.22
C ALA A 371 38.07 -27.52 -45.39
N PRO A 372 39.12 -28.05 -46.05
CA PRO A 372 40.31 -28.53 -45.35
C PRO A 372 41.09 -27.35 -44.71
N PRO A 373 41.83 -27.58 -43.61
CA PRO A 373 42.83 -26.62 -43.13
C PRO A 373 43.89 -26.35 -44.22
N PRO A 374 44.34 -25.10 -44.43
CA PRO A 374 44.14 -23.92 -43.60
C PRO A 374 42.91 -23.06 -43.96
N GLU A 375 42.12 -23.41 -44.97
CA GLU A 375 41.00 -22.58 -45.48
C GLU A 375 39.75 -22.64 -44.60
N GLN A 376 39.69 -23.60 -43.67
CA GLN A 376 38.56 -23.83 -42.77
C GLN A 376 38.24 -22.61 -41.90
N TYR A 377 37.06 -22.01 -42.08
CA TYR A 377 36.63 -20.83 -41.32
C TYR A 377 35.15 -20.90 -40.91
N PHE A 378 34.91 -20.89 -39.60
CA PHE A 378 33.57 -21.01 -39.00
C PHE A 378 32.83 -19.67 -38.85
N GLY A 379 33.48 -18.53 -39.13
CA GLY A 379 32.92 -17.19 -38.95
C GLY A 379 33.39 -16.48 -37.66
N PRO A 380 32.82 -15.30 -37.36
CA PRO A 380 33.03 -14.64 -36.07
C PRO A 380 32.35 -15.44 -34.94
N PRO A 381 32.65 -15.17 -33.65
CA PRO A 381 32.16 -15.98 -32.53
C PRO A 381 30.70 -15.63 -32.15
N PHE A 382 29.78 -15.77 -33.10
CA PHE A 382 28.32 -15.66 -32.93
C PHE A 382 27.58 -16.21 -34.17
N VAL A 383 26.38 -16.75 -33.94
CA VAL A 383 25.47 -17.17 -35.02
C VAL A 383 25.03 -15.96 -35.88
N PRO A 384 25.04 -16.04 -37.22
CA PRO A 384 24.64 -14.94 -38.10
C PRO A 384 23.12 -14.69 -38.07
N CYS A 385 22.72 -13.48 -38.45
CA CYS A 385 21.32 -13.06 -38.49
C CYS A 385 20.45 -13.95 -39.40
N SER A 386 21.01 -14.45 -40.50
CA SER A 386 20.44 -15.47 -41.40
C SER A 386 19.98 -16.76 -40.69
N ALA A 387 20.73 -17.22 -39.69
CA ALA A 387 20.42 -18.41 -38.89
C ALA A 387 19.66 -18.07 -37.59
N LEU A 388 19.58 -16.79 -37.21
CA LEU A 388 18.77 -16.29 -36.09
C LEU A 388 17.30 -16.08 -36.47
N HIS A 389 17.06 -15.50 -37.65
CA HIS A 389 15.73 -15.20 -38.17
C HIS A 389 15.58 -15.55 -39.66
N PRO A 390 15.76 -16.84 -40.03
CA PRO A 390 15.80 -17.28 -41.44
C PRO A 390 14.56 -16.95 -42.28
N TRP A 391 13.44 -16.56 -41.67
CA TRP A 391 12.19 -16.22 -42.35
C TRP A 391 12.09 -14.76 -42.82
N PHE A 392 13.09 -13.91 -42.51
CA PHE A 392 13.19 -12.53 -43.02
C PHE A 392 14.65 -12.11 -43.17
N ASP A 393 14.96 -11.48 -44.29
CA ASP A 393 16.30 -10.93 -44.56
C ASP A 393 16.58 -9.65 -43.75
N SER A 394 15.54 -8.93 -43.34
CA SER A 394 15.67 -7.70 -42.54
C SER A 394 15.52 -7.96 -41.04
N CYS A 395 16.52 -7.49 -40.28
CA CYS A 395 16.50 -7.46 -38.82
C CYS A 395 15.32 -6.64 -38.28
N THR A 396 15.00 -5.49 -38.88
CA THR A 396 13.95 -4.58 -38.38
C THR A 396 12.54 -5.09 -38.68
N LEU A 397 12.33 -5.74 -39.83
CA LEU A 397 11.05 -6.40 -40.14
C LEU A 397 10.81 -7.60 -39.21
N THR A 398 11.85 -8.41 -38.94
CA THR A 398 11.80 -9.47 -37.93
C THR A 398 11.36 -8.94 -36.57
N GLN A 399 11.97 -7.85 -36.11
CA GLN A 399 11.69 -7.23 -34.82
C GLN A 399 10.23 -6.78 -34.68
N LEU A 400 9.65 -6.20 -35.73
CA LEU A 400 8.23 -5.81 -35.77
C LEU A 400 7.28 -7.02 -35.86
N ASP A 401 7.60 -8.03 -36.68
CA ASP A 401 6.87 -9.29 -36.75
C ASP A 401 6.82 -10.01 -35.38
N ARG A 402 7.95 -10.09 -34.68
CA ARG A 402 8.02 -10.73 -33.36
C ARG A 402 7.23 -9.94 -32.31
N LEU A 403 7.31 -8.60 -32.31
CA LEU A 403 6.46 -7.74 -31.46
C LEU A 403 4.96 -8.06 -31.64
N VAL A 404 4.46 -8.05 -32.88
CA VAL A 404 3.04 -8.28 -33.19
C VAL A 404 2.63 -9.73 -32.94
N SER A 405 3.47 -10.70 -33.30
CA SER A 405 3.23 -12.13 -33.06
C SER A 405 3.12 -12.46 -31.57
N VAL A 406 4.06 -11.98 -30.75
CA VAL A 406 4.07 -12.20 -29.29
C VAL A 406 2.88 -11.49 -28.63
N PHE A 407 2.55 -10.27 -29.06
CA PHE A 407 1.34 -9.58 -28.61
C PHE A 407 0.08 -10.41 -28.85
N ARG A 408 -0.12 -10.90 -30.09
CA ARG A 408 -1.31 -11.70 -30.46
C ARG A 408 -1.37 -13.05 -29.73
N TRP A 409 -0.22 -13.68 -29.49
CA TRP A 409 -0.11 -14.95 -28.74
C TRP A 409 -0.43 -14.79 -27.26
N MET A 410 0.02 -13.70 -26.63
CA MET A 410 -0.20 -13.44 -25.20
C MET A 410 -1.57 -12.85 -24.88
N LEU A 411 -2.22 -12.18 -25.84
CA LEU A 411 -3.53 -11.55 -25.67
C LEU A 411 -4.62 -12.45 -25.07
N PRO A 412 -4.85 -13.72 -25.50
CA PRO A 412 -5.81 -14.59 -24.84
C PRO A 412 -5.41 -15.01 -23.41
N ILE A 413 -4.11 -15.10 -23.12
CA ILE A 413 -3.58 -15.52 -21.82
C ILE A 413 -3.77 -14.39 -20.79
N TYR A 414 -3.32 -13.17 -21.13
CA TYR A 414 -3.55 -12.01 -20.27
C TYR A 414 -5.03 -11.58 -20.26
N GLY A 415 -5.75 -11.79 -21.36
CA GLY A 415 -7.22 -11.67 -21.42
C GLY A 415 -7.89 -12.48 -20.32
N ALA A 416 -7.63 -13.78 -20.24
CA ALA A 416 -8.15 -14.62 -19.17
C ALA A 416 -7.76 -14.12 -17.78
N LEU A 417 -6.51 -13.66 -17.60
CA LEU A 417 -5.99 -13.16 -16.33
C LEU A 417 -6.69 -11.87 -15.85
N HIS A 418 -7.09 -10.97 -16.76
CA HIS A 418 -7.80 -9.73 -16.41
C HIS A 418 -9.34 -9.93 -16.35
N PHE A 419 -9.93 -10.72 -17.26
CA PHE A 419 -11.38 -10.95 -17.29
C PHE A 419 -11.89 -11.86 -16.17
N ILE A 420 -11.17 -12.93 -15.80
CA ILE A 420 -11.67 -13.90 -14.80
C ILE A 420 -11.82 -13.27 -13.39
N PRO A 421 -10.82 -12.56 -12.82
CA PRO A 421 -10.97 -11.91 -11.52
C PRO A 421 -12.04 -10.80 -11.54
N MET A 422 -12.21 -10.11 -12.67
CA MET A 422 -13.26 -9.12 -12.86
C MET A 422 -14.65 -9.76 -12.78
N LEU A 423 -14.87 -10.87 -13.49
CA LEU A 423 -16.15 -11.60 -13.49
C LEU A 423 -16.46 -12.25 -12.13
N LEU A 424 -15.46 -12.87 -11.48
CA LEU A 424 -15.64 -13.55 -10.20
C LEU A 424 -15.83 -12.57 -9.04
N PHE A 425 -14.96 -11.56 -8.92
CA PHE A 425 -14.87 -10.72 -7.71
C PHE A 425 -15.45 -9.31 -7.87
N ARG A 426 -15.78 -8.88 -9.10
CA ARG A 426 -16.42 -7.58 -9.37
C ARG A 426 -17.78 -7.71 -10.07
N ARG A 427 -18.42 -8.89 -10.03
CA ARG A 427 -19.71 -9.21 -10.68
C ARG A 427 -20.77 -8.10 -10.62
N GLN A 428 -21.06 -7.54 -9.44
CA GLN A 428 -22.02 -6.42 -9.27
C GLN A 428 -21.62 -5.15 -10.04
N ARG A 429 -20.31 -4.87 -10.14
CA ARG A 429 -19.75 -3.71 -10.83
C ARG A 429 -19.75 -3.92 -12.34
N VAL A 430 -19.52 -5.15 -12.80
CA VAL A 430 -19.66 -5.56 -14.21
C VAL A 430 -21.10 -5.40 -14.69
N PHE A 431 -22.11 -5.77 -13.89
CA PHE A 431 -23.51 -5.54 -14.27
C PHE A 431 -23.93 -4.06 -14.27
N ARG A 432 -23.33 -3.21 -13.42
CA ARG A 432 -23.66 -1.78 -13.35
C ARG A 432 -23.00 -0.92 -14.43
N ASP A 433 -21.80 -1.30 -14.89
CA ASP A 433 -21.07 -0.61 -15.96
C ASP A 433 -20.25 -1.62 -16.79
N PRO A 434 -20.90 -2.40 -17.67
CA PRO A 434 -20.23 -3.46 -18.41
C PRO A 434 -19.20 -2.91 -19.38
N LEU A 435 -19.51 -1.80 -20.07
CA LEU A 435 -18.63 -1.26 -21.11
C LEU A 435 -17.30 -0.73 -20.53
N ARG A 436 -17.32 0.08 -19.46
CA ARG A 436 -16.05 0.54 -18.85
C ARG A 436 -15.29 -0.58 -18.13
N MET A 437 -15.98 -1.62 -17.65
CA MET A 437 -15.32 -2.79 -17.07
C MET A 437 -14.61 -3.63 -18.15
N LEU A 438 -15.28 -3.93 -19.26
CA LEU A 438 -14.70 -4.62 -20.42
C LEU A 438 -13.54 -3.82 -21.05
N LEU A 439 -13.71 -2.51 -21.25
CA LEU A 439 -12.65 -1.63 -21.80
C LEU A 439 -11.40 -1.64 -20.92
N ARG A 440 -11.55 -1.54 -19.58
CA ARG A 440 -10.41 -1.61 -18.64
C ARG A 440 -9.69 -2.96 -18.70
N ALA A 441 -10.43 -4.07 -18.75
CA ALA A 441 -9.84 -5.40 -18.86
C ALA A 441 -9.14 -5.60 -20.23
N ALA A 442 -9.70 -5.08 -21.32
CA ALA A 442 -9.08 -5.11 -22.65
C ALA A 442 -7.79 -4.27 -22.69
N LEU A 443 -7.79 -3.04 -22.16
CA LEU A 443 -6.61 -2.18 -22.07
C LEU A 443 -5.50 -2.79 -21.20
N GLY A 444 -5.86 -3.37 -20.05
CA GLY A 444 -4.92 -4.12 -19.20
C GLY A 444 -4.31 -5.32 -19.95
N SER A 445 -5.13 -6.07 -20.67
CA SER A 445 -4.69 -7.23 -21.46
C SER A 445 -3.76 -6.84 -22.62
N ALA A 446 -4.10 -5.76 -23.34
CA ALA A 446 -3.26 -5.23 -24.41
C ALA A 446 -1.90 -4.75 -23.86
N ARG A 447 -1.89 -4.00 -22.75
CA ARG A 447 -0.66 -3.52 -22.12
C ARG A 447 0.24 -4.66 -21.61
N SER A 448 -0.33 -5.66 -20.93
CA SER A 448 0.42 -6.85 -20.50
C SER A 448 0.97 -7.65 -21.70
N SER A 449 0.25 -7.71 -22.82
CA SER A 449 0.70 -8.39 -24.05
C SER A 449 1.81 -7.62 -24.76
N ALA A 450 1.72 -6.28 -24.79
CA ALA A 450 2.75 -5.40 -25.33
C ALA A 450 4.05 -5.48 -24.53
N PHE A 451 4.00 -5.59 -23.20
CA PHE A 451 5.18 -5.74 -22.34
C PHE A 451 6.11 -6.90 -22.76
N LEU A 452 5.56 -8.10 -23.06
CA LEU A 452 6.39 -9.22 -23.51
C LEU A 452 6.87 -9.06 -24.96
N GLY A 453 6.02 -8.51 -25.85
CA GLY A 453 6.44 -8.20 -27.22
C GLY A 453 7.59 -7.19 -27.27
N VAL A 454 7.54 -6.16 -26.41
CA VAL A 454 8.60 -5.15 -26.26
C VAL A 454 9.86 -5.75 -25.62
N PHE A 455 9.75 -6.73 -24.71
CA PHE A 455 10.91 -7.47 -24.18
C PHE A 455 11.66 -8.20 -25.31
N VAL A 456 10.94 -8.99 -26.13
CA VAL A 456 11.53 -9.74 -27.25
C VAL A 456 12.12 -8.80 -28.30
N LEU A 457 11.39 -7.72 -28.63
CA LEU A 457 11.85 -6.63 -29.50
C LEU A 457 13.20 -6.09 -29.02
N ILE A 458 13.29 -5.54 -27.79
CA ILE A 458 14.52 -4.91 -27.30
C ILE A 458 15.68 -5.92 -27.29
N TYR A 459 15.45 -7.16 -26.84
CA TYR A 459 16.53 -8.15 -26.81
C TYR A 459 17.04 -8.50 -28.23
N GLN A 460 16.14 -8.71 -29.20
CA GLN A 460 16.53 -9.01 -30.58
C GLN A 460 17.14 -7.80 -31.29
N SER A 461 16.65 -6.58 -31.04
CA SER A 461 17.28 -5.34 -31.52
C SER A 461 18.70 -5.20 -30.96
N CYS A 462 18.91 -5.40 -29.65
CA CYS A 462 20.24 -5.40 -29.04
C CYS A 462 21.15 -6.48 -29.62
N PHE A 463 20.63 -7.70 -29.86
CA PHE A 463 21.40 -8.78 -30.47
C PHE A 463 21.83 -8.41 -31.90
N CYS A 464 20.88 -8.14 -32.80
CA CYS A 464 21.19 -7.85 -34.21
C CYS A 464 22.09 -6.61 -34.36
N LEU A 465 21.81 -5.54 -33.61
CA LEU A 465 22.57 -4.28 -33.71
C LEU A 465 24.04 -4.46 -33.33
N ASN A 466 24.35 -5.11 -32.20
CA ASN A 466 25.74 -5.25 -31.74
C ASN A 466 26.55 -6.21 -32.62
N HIS A 467 25.94 -7.26 -33.17
CA HIS A 467 26.61 -8.20 -34.06
C HIS A 467 26.84 -7.63 -35.46
N ASN A 468 25.87 -6.88 -36.01
CA ASN A 468 26.07 -6.14 -37.26
C ASN A 468 27.14 -5.06 -37.08
N LEU A 469 27.04 -4.23 -36.03
CA LEU A 469 28.02 -3.18 -35.71
C LEU A 469 29.45 -3.75 -35.54
N TYR A 470 29.61 -4.93 -34.94
CA TYR A 470 30.91 -5.60 -34.89
C TYR A 470 31.44 -5.95 -36.29
N ASN A 471 30.61 -6.54 -37.16
CA ASN A 471 31.01 -6.87 -38.53
C ASN A 471 31.37 -5.60 -39.32
N ASP A 472 30.56 -4.55 -39.20
CA ASP A 472 30.76 -3.27 -39.88
C ASP A 472 32.05 -2.58 -39.42
N LEU A 473 32.31 -2.54 -38.10
CA LEU A 473 33.56 -1.98 -37.54
C LEU A 473 34.79 -2.79 -37.96
N ILE A 474 34.72 -4.12 -38.01
CA ILE A 474 35.82 -4.97 -38.47
C ILE A 474 36.06 -4.80 -39.98
N ALA A 475 35.00 -4.66 -40.79
CA ALA A 475 35.10 -4.37 -42.22
C ALA A 475 35.71 -2.98 -42.48
N LEU A 476 35.23 -1.94 -41.78
CA LEU A 476 35.77 -0.57 -41.86
C LEU A 476 37.22 -0.48 -41.37
N ARG A 477 37.62 -1.29 -40.39
CA ARG A 477 39.03 -1.37 -39.94
C ARG A 477 39.93 -2.00 -41.00
N LYS A 478 39.43 -3.00 -41.74
CA LYS A 478 40.13 -3.67 -42.86
C LYS A 478 40.10 -2.88 -44.18
N SER A 479 39.22 -1.88 -44.32
CA SER A 479 39.09 -1.16 -45.58
C SER A 479 40.27 -0.24 -45.87
N VAL A 480 40.68 -0.19 -47.14
CA VAL A 480 41.79 0.65 -47.64
C VAL A 480 41.33 2.09 -47.91
N SER A 481 40.03 2.29 -48.17
CA SER A 481 39.46 3.61 -48.49
C SER A 481 39.55 4.59 -47.30
N PRO A 482 40.05 5.83 -47.49
CA PRO A 482 40.26 6.82 -46.43
C PRO A 482 38.97 7.56 -46.05
N SER A 483 37.92 6.85 -45.66
CA SER A 483 36.69 7.47 -45.15
C SER A 483 36.82 7.87 -43.67
N PHE A 484 36.13 8.94 -43.26
CA PHE A 484 36.05 9.39 -41.86
C PHE A 484 35.64 8.25 -40.91
N LEU A 485 34.67 7.42 -41.33
CA LEU A 485 34.22 6.25 -40.57
C LEU A 485 35.32 5.17 -40.46
N SER A 486 36.14 4.95 -41.49
CA SER A 486 37.28 4.03 -41.41
C SER A 486 38.34 4.53 -40.41
N SER A 487 38.60 5.85 -40.38
CA SER A 487 39.55 6.47 -39.45
C SER A 487 39.05 6.35 -38.01
N LEU A 488 37.77 6.59 -37.76
CA LEU A 488 37.13 6.41 -36.45
C LEU A 488 37.14 4.93 -36.00
N ALA A 489 36.88 3.99 -36.91
CA ALA A 489 36.95 2.55 -36.64
C ALA A 489 38.38 2.05 -36.36
N LYS A 490 39.39 2.66 -36.99
CA LYS A 490 40.82 2.39 -36.75
C LYS A 490 41.30 2.99 -35.42
N LEU A 491 40.75 4.14 -35.01
CA LEU A 491 40.99 4.79 -33.71
C LEU A 491 40.40 4.00 -32.52
N LEU A 492 39.26 3.31 -32.71
CA LEU A 492 38.62 2.54 -31.64
C LEU A 492 39.53 1.39 -31.12
N PRO A 493 39.79 1.26 -29.81
CA PRO A 493 40.54 0.13 -29.27
C PRO A 493 39.90 -1.22 -29.60
N LEU A 494 40.68 -2.18 -30.12
CA LEU A 494 40.18 -3.52 -30.45
C LEU A 494 39.49 -4.23 -29.27
N PRO A 495 39.94 -4.11 -28.00
CA PRO A 495 39.20 -4.66 -26.86
C PRO A 495 37.78 -4.10 -26.69
N LEU A 496 37.52 -2.85 -27.09
CA LEU A 496 36.19 -2.24 -27.02
C LEU A 496 35.27 -2.77 -28.13
N VAL A 497 35.79 -2.97 -29.34
CA VAL A 497 35.05 -3.63 -30.44
C VAL A 497 34.72 -5.07 -30.07
N ASN A 498 35.69 -5.80 -29.51
CA ASN A 498 35.48 -7.18 -29.03
C ASN A 498 34.52 -7.27 -27.83
N ALA A 499 34.38 -6.19 -27.03
CA ALA A 499 33.45 -6.16 -25.90
C ALA A 499 31.97 -6.21 -26.33
N LEU A 500 31.64 -5.81 -27.57
CA LEU A 500 30.29 -5.94 -28.15
C LEU A 500 29.86 -7.42 -28.18
N VAL A 501 30.77 -8.32 -28.55
CA VAL A 501 30.54 -9.75 -28.77
C VAL A 501 30.92 -10.61 -27.56
N ALA A 502 31.64 -10.04 -26.59
CA ALA A 502 32.09 -10.75 -25.39
C ALA A 502 30.89 -11.32 -24.60
N ARG A 503 31.07 -12.51 -23.99
CA ARG A 503 30.03 -13.25 -23.21
C ARG A 503 29.29 -12.42 -22.14
N LYS A 504 29.81 -11.25 -21.73
CA LYS A 504 29.17 -10.31 -20.81
C LYS A 504 28.08 -9.45 -21.45
N SER A 505 28.11 -9.17 -22.77
CA SER A 505 27.16 -8.27 -23.44
C SER A 505 25.72 -8.80 -23.41
N TYR A 506 25.54 -10.12 -23.58
CA TYR A 506 24.24 -10.81 -23.45
C TYR A 506 23.54 -10.61 -22.09
N TYR A 507 24.30 -10.42 -21.01
CA TYR A 507 23.76 -10.04 -19.70
C TYR A 507 23.23 -8.59 -19.71
N VAL A 508 23.96 -7.67 -20.36
CA VAL A 508 23.53 -6.27 -20.57
C VAL A 508 22.29 -6.21 -21.47
N TYR A 509 22.21 -7.02 -22.53
CA TYR A 509 21.02 -7.10 -23.39
C TYR A 509 19.77 -7.55 -22.59
N GLY A 510 19.93 -8.48 -21.64
CA GLY A 510 18.84 -8.88 -20.74
C GLY A 510 18.43 -7.79 -19.74
N ILE A 511 19.37 -6.95 -19.28
CA ILE A 511 19.07 -5.75 -18.48
C ILE A 511 18.28 -4.72 -19.30
N LEU A 512 18.73 -4.44 -20.52
CA LEU A 512 18.09 -3.49 -21.44
C LEU A 512 16.69 -3.97 -21.84
N ALA A 513 16.53 -5.25 -22.18
CA ALA A 513 15.22 -5.86 -22.41
C ALA A 513 14.31 -5.77 -21.18
N GLY A 514 14.88 -5.86 -19.97
CA GLY A 514 14.17 -5.66 -18.71
C GLY A 514 13.48 -4.28 -18.58
N LEU A 515 13.95 -3.25 -19.29
CA LEU A 515 13.30 -1.95 -19.35
C LEU A 515 11.90 -2.00 -19.99
N SER A 516 11.54 -3.09 -20.69
CA SER A 516 10.16 -3.30 -21.16
C SER A 516 9.14 -3.26 -20.02
N LEU A 517 9.54 -3.51 -18.77
CA LEU A 517 8.65 -3.44 -17.61
C LEU A 517 8.05 -2.04 -17.40
N PHE A 518 8.63 -0.97 -17.96
CA PHE A 518 8.02 0.35 -18.01
C PHE A 518 6.70 0.39 -18.80
N VAL A 519 6.46 -0.56 -19.72
CA VAL A 519 5.18 -0.73 -20.44
C VAL A 519 4.07 -1.17 -19.48
N GLU A 520 4.37 -1.97 -18.44
CA GLU A 520 3.37 -2.40 -17.46
C GLU A 520 3.10 -1.35 -16.37
N GLU A 521 1.98 -1.50 -15.67
CA GLU A 521 1.61 -0.58 -14.59
C GLU A 521 2.49 -0.75 -13.36
N LYS A 522 2.85 0.36 -12.71
CA LYS A 522 3.64 0.40 -11.46
C LYS A 522 3.19 -0.64 -10.41
N ARG A 523 1.89 -0.92 -10.28
CA ARG A 523 1.35 -1.97 -9.39
C ARG A 523 1.80 -3.39 -9.77
N ARG A 524 1.81 -3.70 -11.06
CA ARG A 524 2.13 -5.04 -11.60
C ARG A 524 3.63 -5.27 -11.75
N ARG A 525 4.43 -4.21 -11.81
CA ARG A 525 5.90 -4.29 -11.90
C ARG A 525 6.49 -5.03 -10.70
N GLU A 526 6.00 -4.75 -9.49
CA GLU A 526 6.40 -5.46 -8.28
C GLU A 526 6.03 -6.97 -8.35
N GLU A 527 4.80 -7.31 -8.75
CA GLU A 527 4.38 -8.72 -8.95
C GLU A 527 5.30 -9.45 -9.94
N LEU A 528 5.58 -8.83 -11.09
CA LEU A 528 6.38 -9.40 -12.18
C LEU A 528 7.86 -9.54 -11.80
N ALA A 529 8.44 -8.54 -11.12
CA ALA A 529 9.77 -8.61 -10.54
C ALA A 529 9.90 -9.78 -9.55
N MET A 530 8.93 -9.93 -8.65
CA MET A 530 8.91 -11.02 -7.65
C MET A 530 8.58 -12.39 -8.25
N TYR A 531 7.98 -12.46 -9.44
CA TYR A 531 7.79 -13.69 -10.20
C TYR A 531 9.08 -14.16 -10.90
N VAL A 532 9.85 -13.23 -11.47
CA VAL A 532 11.07 -13.54 -12.25
C VAL A 532 12.32 -13.68 -11.37
N LEU A 533 12.44 -12.89 -10.29
CA LEU A 533 13.58 -12.94 -9.36
C LEU A 533 13.91 -14.36 -8.83
N PRO A 534 12.95 -15.21 -8.43
CA PRO A 534 13.19 -16.63 -8.13
C PRO A 534 14.04 -17.38 -9.16
N LYS A 535 13.88 -17.08 -10.46
CA LYS A 535 14.57 -17.78 -11.57
C LYS A 535 15.88 -17.12 -11.96
N GLY A 536 16.00 -15.80 -11.80
CA GLY A 536 17.30 -15.14 -11.78
C GLY A 536 18.21 -15.72 -10.68
N LEU A 537 17.72 -15.79 -9.44
CA LEU A 537 18.46 -16.32 -8.30
C LEU A 537 18.78 -17.82 -8.44
N GLU A 538 17.84 -18.65 -8.90
CA GLU A 538 18.08 -20.08 -9.16
C GLU A 538 19.21 -20.29 -10.16
N SER A 539 19.17 -19.59 -11.31
CA SER A 539 20.21 -19.69 -12.33
C SER A 539 21.55 -19.13 -11.84
N ALA A 540 21.56 -17.99 -11.15
CA ALA A 540 22.79 -17.42 -10.57
C ALA A 540 23.45 -18.39 -9.58
N TRP A 541 22.66 -18.99 -8.67
CA TRP A 541 23.14 -19.96 -7.69
C TRP A 541 23.72 -21.22 -8.35
N LEU A 542 23.00 -21.77 -9.34
CA LEU A 542 23.47 -22.95 -10.09
C LEU A 542 24.74 -22.65 -10.91
N THR A 543 24.84 -21.45 -11.49
CA THR A 543 26.04 -20.96 -12.21
C THR A 543 27.22 -20.79 -11.27
N ALA A 544 27.03 -20.17 -10.10
CA ALA A 544 28.07 -19.96 -9.09
C ALA A 544 28.56 -21.29 -8.50
N ARG A 545 27.65 -22.22 -8.21
CA ARG A 545 27.98 -23.61 -7.83
C ARG A 545 28.77 -24.33 -8.93
N GLY A 546 28.43 -24.10 -10.20
CA GLY A 546 29.18 -24.61 -11.35
C GLY A 546 30.60 -24.03 -11.51
N ARG A 547 30.90 -22.90 -10.85
CA ARG A 547 32.24 -22.29 -10.74
C ARG A 547 32.95 -22.62 -9.42
N GLY A 548 32.36 -23.46 -8.56
CA GLY A 548 32.90 -23.78 -7.24
C GLY A 548 32.74 -22.67 -6.18
N TRP A 549 32.15 -21.52 -6.51
CA TRP A 549 31.99 -20.38 -5.60
C TRP A 549 31.01 -20.64 -4.45
N VAL A 550 30.18 -21.69 -4.57
CA VAL A 550 29.08 -21.98 -3.62
C VAL A 550 29.02 -23.49 -3.38
N GLY A 551 28.96 -23.88 -2.10
CA GLY A 551 28.90 -25.27 -1.67
C GLY A 551 27.64 -26.02 -2.09
N ARG A 552 27.67 -27.35 -1.97
CA ARG A 552 26.49 -28.20 -2.23
C ARG A 552 25.48 -28.04 -1.08
N THR A 553 24.34 -27.43 -1.34
CA THR A 553 23.16 -27.59 -0.50
C THR A 553 22.77 -29.07 -0.44
N GLY A 554 22.73 -29.63 0.77
CA GLY A 554 22.43 -31.05 0.99
C GLY A 554 20.99 -31.43 0.68
N ARG A 555 20.59 -32.66 1.05
CA ARG A 555 19.25 -33.25 0.77
C ARG A 555 18.06 -32.38 1.21
N TRP A 556 18.29 -31.44 2.12
CA TRP A 556 17.29 -30.61 2.79
C TRP A 556 17.35 -29.11 2.43
N GLY A 557 18.10 -28.71 1.40
CA GLY A 557 18.27 -27.30 1.02
C GLY A 557 16.95 -26.55 0.77
N GLU A 558 15.96 -27.22 0.19
CA GLU A 558 14.61 -26.66 -0.03
C GLU A 558 13.84 -26.42 1.29
N VAL A 559 14.12 -27.22 2.32
CA VAL A 559 13.48 -27.10 3.64
C VAL A 559 14.10 -25.95 4.43
N LEU A 560 15.44 -25.82 4.40
CA LEU A 560 16.15 -24.71 5.04
C LEU A 560 15.75 -23.35 4.41
N LEU A 561 15.69 -23.26 3.07
CA LEU A 561 15.27 -22.04 2.39
C LEU A 561 13.81 -21.67 2.73
N THR A 562 12.92 -22.65 2.84
CA THR A 562 11.53 -22.44 3.28
C THR A 562 11.48 -21.96 4.74
N SER A 563 12.29 -22.55 5.62
CA SER A 563 12.39 -22.18 7.03
C SER A 563 12.80 -20.71 7.20
N VAL A 564 13.88 -20.29 6.53
CA VAL A 564 14.34 -18.89 6.55
C VAL A 564 13.28 -17.96 5.97
N GLY A 565 12.75 -18.26 4.78
CA GLY A 565 11.74 -17.42 4.13
C GLY A 565 10.47 -17.25 4.96
N MET A 566 9.94 -18.33 5.52
CA MET A 566 8.74 -18.28 6.35
C MET A 566 8.98 -17.61 7.72
N GLY A 567 10.18 -17.77 8.30
CA GLY A 567 10.59 -17.01 9.48
C GLY A 567 10.63 -15.49 9.22
N MET A 568 11.13 -15.07 8.05
CA MET A 568 11.09 -13.66 7.62
C MET A 568 9.64 -13.18 7.44
N VAL A 569 8.82 -13.88 6.66
CA VAL A 569 7.42 -13.48 6.41
C VAL A 569 6.61 -13.38 7.71
N MET A 570 6.74 -14.36 8.63
CA MET A 570 6.03 -14.32 9.91
C MET A 570 6.58 -13.23 10.85
N SER A 571 7.87 -12.93 10.80
CA SER A 571 8.43 -11.78 11.53
C SER A 571 7.82 -10.45 11.08
N ILE A 572 7.63 -10.26 9.77
CA ILE A 572 7.10 -9.01 9.22
C ILE A 572 5.60 -8.94 9.49
N TYR A 573 4.88 -10.05 9.34
CA TYR A 573 3.47 -10.17 9.72
C TYR A 573 3.21 -9.80 11.18
N GLN A 574 4.16 -10.09 12.09
CA GLN A 574 4.10 -9.77 13.52
C GLN A 574 4.78 -8.44 13.91
N ALA A 575 5.25 -7.64 12.95
CA ALA A 575 5.90 -6.35 13.21
C ALA A 575 5.25 -5.19 12.45
N SER A 576 4.95 -5.38 11.16
CA SER A 576 4.38 -4.39 10.25
C SER A 576 3.67 -5.08 9.08
N VAL A 577 2.37 -5.36 9.24
CA VAL A 577 1.51 -5.95 8.18
C VAL A 577 1.50 -5.08 6.91
N ASP A 578 1.81 -3.79 7.04
CA ASP A 578 1.92 -2.83 5.94
C ASP A 578 3.08 -3.08 4.96
N ALA A 579 4.15 -3.76 5.40
CA ALA A 579 5.31 -4.04 4.57
C ALA A 579 5.12 -5.22 3.59
N LEU A 580 4.00 -5.96 3.68
CA LEU A 580 3.66 -7.12 2.84
C LEU A 580 2.43 -6.85 1.94
N PRO A 581 2.58 -6.07 0.84
CA PRO A 581 1.45 -5.67 -0.01
C PRO A 581 0.72 -6.84 -0.68
N ASP A 582 1.42 -7.89 -1.08
CA ASP A 582 0.80 -9.05 -1.75
C ASP A 582 -0.03 -9.93 -0.80
N ILE A 583 0.39 -10.07 0.46
CA ILE A 583 -0.39 -10.81 1.48
C ILE A 583 -1.61 -9.99 1.91
N LYS A 584 -1.51 -8.66 1.88
CA LYS A 584 -2.68 -7.78 1.89
C LYS A 584 -3.59 -8.12 0.70
N GLU A 585 -3.14 -8.00 -0.55
CA GLU A 585 -4.03 -8.04 -1.72
C GLU A 585 -4.58 -9.43 -2.08
N GLY A 586 -3.88 -10.52 -1.74
CA GLY A 586 -4.40 -11.89 -1.83
C GLY A 586 -5.55 -12.22 -0.87
N ILE A 587 -5.80 -11.36 0.14
CA ILE A 587 -6.92 -11.46 1.09
C ILE A 587 -7.87 -10.24 0.95
N LEU A 588 -7.33 -9.09 0.56
CA LEU A 588 -8.03 -7.82 0.29
C LEU A 588 -8.29 -7.67 -1.20
N LEU A 589 -9.16 -8.53 -1.74
CA LEU A 589 -9.81 -8.26 -3.02
C LEU A 589 -10.47 -6.87 -2.95
N ASN A 590 -10.12 -6.01 -3.92
CA ASN A 590 -10.61 -4.64 -4.14
C ASN A 590 -9.83 -3.46 -3.50
N LYS A 591 -8.55 -3.29 -3.87
CA LYS A 591 -8.12 -1.94 -4.29
C LYS A 591 -8.76 -1.62 -5.65
N GLY A 592 -9.24 -0.39 -5.84
CA GLY A 592 -9.67 0.12 -7.15
C GLY A 592 -8.46 0.38 -8.04
N ASP A 593 -8.58 0.10 -9.34
CA ASP A 593 -7.47 0.25 -10.29
C ASP A 593 -7.39 1.65 -10.92
N PRO A 594 -6.18 2.19 -11.15
CA PRO A 594 -5.98 3.57 -11.53
C PRO A 594 -6.00 3.70 -13.06
N SER A 595 -7.17 3.47 -13.67
CA SER A 595 -7.35 3.84 -15.08
C SER A 595 -7.05 5.33 -15.25
N PRO A 596 -6.31 5.75 -16.31
CA PRO A 596 -5.83 7.11 -16.46
C PRO A 596 -6.99 8.10 -16.63
N HIS A 597 -7.36 8.77 -15.54
CA HIS A 597 -8.21 9.96 -15.56
C HIS A 597 -7.37 11.20 -15.88
N PRO A 598 -8.01 12.36 -16.19
CA PRO A 598 -7.32 13.65 -16.38
C PRO A 598 -6.46 14.13 -15.19
N LEU A 599 -6.54 13.43 -14.05
CA LEU A 599 -5.72 13.63 -12.85
C LEU A 599 -4.20 13.58 -13.09
N THR A 600 -3.71 13.08 -14.23
CA THR A 600 -2.28 13.20 -14.59
C THR A 600 -1.84 14.65 -14.78
N ALA A 601 -2.76 15.56 -15.18
CA ALA A 601 -2.51 16.99 -15.20
C ALA A 601 -2.47 17.57 -13.77
N PHE A 602 -3.44 17.20 -12.91
CA PHE A 602 -3.44 17.59 -11.50
C PHE A 602 -2.23 17.06 -10.71
N TYR A 603 -1.72 15.88 -11.04
CA TYR A 603 -0.50 15.34 -10.41
C TYR A 603 0.77 16.13 -10.74
N LYS A 604 0.73 17.02 -11.74
CA LYS A 604 1.81 17.98 -12.02
C LYS A 604 1.75 19.22 -11.11
N HIS A 605 0.59 19.53 -10.54
CA HIS A 605 0.43 20.57 -9.50
C HIS A 605 0.52 20.00 -8.08
N ALA A 606 -0.01 18.80 -7.82
CA ALA A 606 0.02 18.16 -6.50
C ALA A 606 1.41 17.62 -6.06
N VAL A 607 2.47 17.93 -6.82
CA VAL A 607 3.88 17.74 -6.42
C VAL A 607 4.54 19.09 -6.08
N MET A 608 3.73 20.15 -5.93
CA MET A 608 4.10 21.43 -5.35
C MET A 608 3.11 21.83 -4.25
N SER A 609 3.11 21.09 -3.13
CA SER A 609 2.74 21.68 -1.83
C SER A 609 3.96 22.41 -1.30
N HIS A 610 3.82 23.71 -1.06
CA HIS A 610 4.86 24.51 -0.44
C HIS A 610 4.88 24.25 1.07
N GLY A 611 5.98 24.59 1.77
CA GLY A 611 6.26 24.15 3.15
C GLY A 611 5.42 24.73 4.28
N LYS A 612 4.10 24.93 4.07
CA LYS A 612 3.15 25.41 5.08
C LYS A 612 2.73 24.30 6.05
N GLN A 613 2.24 24.69 7.22
CA GLN A 613 1.89 23.75 8.29
C GLN A 613 0.64 22.90 8.01
N PHE A 614 -0.36 23.43 7.30
CA PHE A 614 -1.64 22.74 7.09
C PHE A 614 -2.10 22.66 5.62
N THR A 615 -2.63 21.51 5.23
CA THR A 615 -3.45 21.37 4.01
C THR A 615 -4.93 21.28 4.38
N LEU A 616 -5.75 22.24 3.92
CA LEU A 616 -7.20 22.24 4.07
C LEU A 616 -7.90 21.81 2.78
N TYR A 617 -8.56 20.65 2.77
CA TYR A 617 -9.45 20.25 1.68
C TYR A 617 -10.83 20.88 1.86
N SER A 618 -11.28 21.68 0.87
CA SER A 618 -12.45 22.54 0.97
C SER A 618 -13.24 22.62 -0.35
N HIS A 619 -14.22 23.53 -0.44
CA HIS A 619 -14.93 23.91 -1.67
C HIS A 619 -15.31 25.39 -1.58
N THR A 620 -15.08 26.17 -2.66
CA THR A 620 -15.23 27.65 -2.64
C THR A 620 -16.63 28.08 -2.17
N GLY A 621 -17.69 27.45 -2.69
CA GLY A 621 -19.07 27.74 -2.31
C GLY A 621 -19.60 27.02 -1.05
N GLY A 622 -18.77 26.28 -0.31
CA GLY A 622 -19.19 25.39 0.79
C GLY A 622 -19.00 25.97 2.21
N PRO A 623 -20.06 26.31 2.97
CA PRO A 623 -19.96 26.99 4.27
C PRO A 623 -19.05 26.32 5.31
N ASN A 624 -19.08 24.98 5.39
CA ASN A 624 -18.36 24.25 6.44
C ASN A 624 -16.83 24.35 6.35
N GLY A 625 -16.27 24.62 5.16
CA GLY A 625 -14.83 24.82 4.99
C GLY A 625 -14.35 26.17 5.51
N TRP A 626 -15.14 27.23 5.28
CA TRP A 626 -14.79 28.60 5.70
C TRP A 626 -14.74 28.77 7.22
N LYS A 627 -15.47 27.95 7.99
CA LYS A 627 -15.32 27.86 9.45
C LYS A 627 -13.88 27.55 9.86
N VAL A 628 -13.22 26.65 9.14
CA VAL A 628 -11.83 26.26 9.41
C VAL A 628 -10.88 27.39 9.01
N VAL A 629 -11.12 28.03 7.86
CA VAL A 629 -10.35 29.21 7.41
C VAL A 629 -10.38 30.34 8.43
N PHE A 630 -11.55 30.67 9.00
CA PHE A 630 -11.67 31.73 10.00
C PHE A 630 -10.82 31.42 11.26
N VAL A 631 -10.83 30.18 11.76
CA VAL A 631 -10.01 29.77 12.91
C VAL A 631 -8.51 29.77 12.57
N LEU A 632 -8.12 29.30 11.38
CA LEU A 632 -6.73 29.35 10.93
C LEU A 632 -6.22 30.79 10.85
N LYS A 633 -7.01 31.74 10.33
CA LYS A 633 -6.64 33.17 10.31
C LYS A 633 -6.64 33.81 11.70
N GLU A 634 -7.59 33.49 12.58
CA GLU A 634 -7.59 34.01 13.97
C GLU A 634 -6.38 33.53 14.78
N LEU A 635 -5.88 32.32 14.53
CA LEU A 635 -4.68 31.78 15.18
C LEU A 635 -3.37 32.09 14.42
N GLY A 636 -3.43 32.80 13.29
CA GLY A 636 -2.25 33.14 12.48
C GLY A 636 -1.55 31.94 11.84
N LEU A 637 -2.25 30.82 11.66
CA LEU A 637 -1.68 29.53 11.25
C LEU A 637 -1.52 29.44 9.72
N GLU A 638 -0.35 28.97 9.25
CA GLU A 638 -0.10 28.85 7.81
C GLU A 638 -0.79 27.64 7.16
N TYR A 639 -1.70 27.91 6.23
CA TYR A 639 -2.39 26.88 5.44
C TYR A 639 -2.30 27.08 3.92
N GLU A 640 -2.43 25.97 3.20
CA GLU A 640 -2.87 25.91 1.80
C GLU A 640 -4.29 25.32 1.72
N THR A 641 -5.11 25.78 0.77
CA THR A 641 -6.47 25.24 0.56
C THR A 641 -6.58 24.53 -0.78
N ILE A 642 -6.91 23.24 -0.76
CA ILE A 642 -7.22 22.45 -1.95
C ILE A 642 -8.74 22.40 -2.13
N TYR A 643 -9.24 23.17 -3.08
CA TYR A 643 -10.66 23.22 -3.43
C TYR A 643 -11.04 22.05 -4.34
N LEU A 644 -11.98 21.21 -3.89
CA LEU A 644 -12.48 20.04 -4.63
C LEU A 644 -13.74 20.38 -5.44
N ASP A 645 -13.84 19.84 -6.64
CA ASP A 645 -15.04 19.95 -7.46
C ASP A 645 -16.13 18.96 -6.97
N LEU A 646 -17.16 19.52 -6.34
CA LEU A 646 -18.26 18.74 -5.78
C LEU A 646 -19.24 18.20 -6.84
N VAL A 647 -19.26 18.79 -8.04
CA VAL A 647 -20.12 18.38 -9.18
C VAL A 647 -19.49 17.20 -9.92
N LYS A 648 -18.17 17.22 -10.11
CA LYS A 648 -17.39 16.09 -10.63
C LYS A 648 -17.27 14.93 -9.63
N GLY A 649 -17.67 15.13 -8.38
CA GLY A 649 -17.67 14.08 -7.35
C GLY A 649 -16.30 13.82 -6.72
N GLU A 650 -15.38 14.79 -6.74
CA GLU A 650 -14.00 14.64 -6.23
C GLU A 650 -13.96 14.36 -4.72
N GLN A 651 -14.93 14.89 -3.96
CA GLN A 651 -15.18 14.54 -2.56
C GLN A 651 -15.56 13.07 -2.33
N LYS A 652 -15.90 12.31 -3.38
CA LYS A 652 -16.11 10.86 -3.33
C LYS A 652 -14.97 10.06 -3.96
N ALA A 653 -13.96 10.72 -4.54
CA ALA A 653 -12.82 10.04 -5.16
C ALA A 653 -11.86 9.43 -4.11
N PRO A 654 -11.18 8.30 -4.41
CA PRO A 654 -10.19 7.69 -3.51
C PRO A 654 -9.03 8.62 -3.09
N GLY A 655 -8.77 9.68 -3.85
CA GLY A 655 -7.75 10.68 -3.51
C GLY A 655 -8.09 11.52 -2.28
N PHE A 656 -9.38 11.75 -2.01
CA PHE A 656 -9.86 12.48 -0.83
C PHE A 656 -10.48 11.55 0.23
N THR A 657 -11.17 10.47 -0.16
CA THR A 657 -11.81 9.56 0.81
C THR A 657 -10.83 8.73 1.64
N LYS A 658 -9.53 8.74 1.28
CA LYS A 658 -8.43 8.29 2.16
C LYS A 658 -8.21 9.18 3.40
N TYR A 659 -8.69 10.42 3.37
CA TYR A 659 -8.60 11.38 4.48
C TYR A 659 -9.93 11.47 5.24
N ASN A 660 -11.05 11.65 4.52
CA ASN A 660 -12.39 11.60 5.10
C ASN A 660 -13.23 10.47 4.46
N PRO A 661 -13.51 9.35 5.17
CA PRO A 661 -14.32 8.25 4.65
C PRO A 661 -15.82 8.61 4.47
N ASN A 662 -16.33 9.66 5.11
CA ASN A 662 -17.65 10.24 4.83
C ASN A 662 -17.71 10.81 3.38
N GLY A 663 -16.56 11.21 2.84
CA GLY A 663 -16.45 11.82 1.52
C GLY A 663 -17.21 13.14 1.44
N ARG A 664 -17.01 14.01 2.43
CA ARG A 664 -17.55 15.38 2.50
C ARG A 664 -16.43 16.33 2.90
N ILE A 665 -16.45 17.56 2.39
CA ILE A 665 -15.54 18.62 2.85
C ILE A 665 -16.10 19.29 4.12
N PRO A 666 -15.27 19.82 5.03
CA PRO A 666 -13.79 19.85 4.96
C PRO A 666 -13.09 18.60 5.52
N ALA A 667 -11.78 18.52 5.24
CA ALA A 667 -10.81 17.76 6.04
C ALA A 667 -9.49 18.56 6.12
N LEU A 668 -8.79 18.46 7.24
CA LEU A 668 -7.50 19.13 7.49
C LEU A 668 -6.39 18.08 7.64
N ILE A 669 -5.20 18.39 7.14
CA ILE A 669 -3.95 17.68 7.44
C ILE A 669 -3.04 18.64 8.19
N ASP A 670 -2.44 18.19 9.29
CA ASP A 670 -1.44 18.90 10.08
C ASP A 670 -0.06 18.25 9.88
N HIS A 671 0.76 18.89 9.04
CA HIS A 671 2.11 18.41 8.72
C HIS A 671 3.07 18.56 9.91
N GLY A 672 2.83 19.56 10.78
CA GLY A 672 3.48 19.72 12.08
C GLY A 672 3.13 18.61 13.10
N ASN A 673 2.25 17.67 12.74
CA ASN A 673 1.82 16.56 13.60
C ASN A 673 1.93 15.18 12.95
N ASN A 674 2.96 14.95 12.12
CA ASN A 674 3.16 13.70 11.37
C ASN A 674 1.99 13.39 10.42
N ASP A 675 1.57 14.38 9.63
CA ASP A 675 0.42 14.32 8.72
C ASP A 675 -0.90 13.91 9.41
N PHE A 676 -1.17 14.42 10.62
CA PHE A 676 -2.39 14.09 11.35
C PHE A 676 -3.63 14.59 10.60
N VAL A 677 -4.59 13.70 10.36
CA VAL A 677 -5.79 13.98 9.56
C VAL A 677 -7.02 14.07 10.45
N VAL A 678 -7.77 15.16 10.34
CA VAL A 678 -9.05 15.39 11.04
C VAL A 678 -10.13 15.91 10.09
N TRP A 679 -11.38 15.47 10.30
CA TRP A 679 -12.54 15.80 9.47
C TRP A 679 -13.80 15.96 10.33
N GLU A 680 -14.89 16.43 9.71
CA GLU A 680 -16.00 17.21 10.32
C GLU A 680 -15.54 18.58 10.83
N SER A 681 -16.18 19.66 10.35
CA SER A 681 -15.69 21.04 10.55
C SER A 681 -15.54 21.42 12.03
N CYS A 682 -16.50 21.04 12.87
CA CYS A 682 -16.47 21.40 14.30
C CYS A 682 -15.40 20.62 15.08
N ALA A 683 -15.10 19.37 14.67
CA ALA A 683 -13.99 18.61 15.25
C ALA A 683 -12.63 19.19 14.85
N ILE A 684 -12.52 19.74 13.62
CA ILE A 684 -11.33 20.50 13.21
C ILE A 684 -11.18 21.78 14.06
N LEU A 685 -12.26 22.52 14.35
CA LEU A 685 -12.14 23.74 15.18
C LEU A 685 -11.64 23.41 16.59
N VAL A 686 -12.20 22.37 17.22
CA VAL A 686 -11.77 21.89 18.55
C VAL A 686 -10.31 21.42 18.52
N TYR A 687 -9.91 20.67 17.49
CA TYR A 687 -8.52 20.25 17.31
C TYR A 687 -7.55 21.43 17.20
N LEU A 688 -7.93 22.48 16.47
CA LEU A 688 -7.10 23.67 16.31
C LEU A 688 -6.95 24.43 17.62
N VAL A 689 -8.01 24.68 18.40
CA VAL A 689 -7.88 25.44 19.66
C VAL A 689 -7.21 24.65 20.79
N GLU A 690 -7.54 23.36 20.96
CA GLU A 690 -6.93 22.52 22.02
C GLU A 690 -5.43 22.25 21.80
N LYS A 691 -4.88 22.60 20.63
CA LYS A 691 -3.45 22.44 20.31
C LYS A 691 -2.72 23.75 19.98
N TYR A 692 -3.40 24.74 19.40
CA TYR A 692 -2.78 25.95 18.84
C TYR A 692 -3.41 27.27 19.33
N ASP A 693 -4.29 27.23 20.34
CA ASP A 693 -4.78 28.42 21.06
C ASP A 693 -4.29 28.43 22.54
N PRO A 694 -2.97 28.43 22.81
CA PRO A 694 -2.44 28.31 24.18
C PRO A 694 -2.71 29.53 25.06
N THR A 695 -3.01 30.68 24.45
CA THR A 695 -3.44 31.90 25.14
C THR A 695 -4.96 31.99 25.30
N HIS A 696 -5.71 30.99 24.83
CA HIS A 696 -7.17 30.93 24.91
C HIS A 696 -7.86 32.17 24.30
N LYS A 697 -7.32 32.65 23.17
CA LYS A 697 -7.81 33.81 22.41
C LYS A 697 -9.22 33.59 21.86
N ILE A 698 -9.56 32.36 21.48
CA ILE A 698 -10.86 31.98 20.87
C ILE A 698 -11.44 30.68 21.48
N SER A 699 -11.03 30.34 22.69
CA SER A 699 -11.51 29.17 23.43
C SER A 699 -11.61 29.45 24.94
N PRO A 700 -12.52 28.80 25.69
CA PRO A 700 -12.62 28.96 27.14
C PRO A 700 -11.54 28.17 27.88
N VAL A 701 -11.21 28.63 29.09
CA VAL A 701 -10.23 27.99 29.97
C VAL A 701 -10.90 26.97 30.88
N ASP A 702 -12.07 27.30 31.45
CA ASP A 702 -12.75 26.44 32.40
C ASP A 702 -13.29 25.14 31.76
N ALA A 703 -13.27 24.06 32.53
CA ALA A 703 -13.73 22.75 32.10
C ALA A 703 -15.25 22.67 31.89
N GLY A 704 -16.06 23.43 32.64
CA GLY A 704 -17.49 23.57 32.42
C GLY A 704 -17.79 24.40 31.17
N GLU A 705 -17.13 25.53 31.02
CA GLU A 705 -17.21 26.36 29.80
C GLU A 705 -16.80 25.59 28.53
N LYS A 706 -15.77 24.75 28.59
CA LYS A 706 -15.40 23.86 27.46
C LYS A 706 -16.53 22.90 27.07
N ILE A 707 -17.31 22.39 28.03
CA ILE A 707 -18.52 21.59 27.73
C ILE A 707 -19.62 22.47 27.11
N THR A 708 -19.84 23.69 27.59
CA THR A 708 -20.80 24.65 27.01
C THR A 708 -20.42 25.06 25.58
N GLN A 709 -19.13 25.26 25.30
CA GLN A 709 -18.61 25.49 23.94
C GLN A 709 -18.91 24.28 23.03
N LEU A 710 -18.67 23.05 23.52
CA LEU A 710 -19.00 21.84 22.78
C LEU A 710 -20.50 21.70 22.53
N GLN A 711 -21.35 22.05 23.50
CA GLN A 711 -22.82 22.06 23.34
C GLN A 711 -23.25 22.98 22.19
N TRP A 712 -22.71 24.21 22.12
CA TRP A 712 -22.98 25.13 21.01
C TRP A 712 -22.44 24.64 19.66
N LEU A 713 -21.23 24.06 19.64
CA LEU A 713 -20.65 23.44 18.44
C LEU A 713 -21.50 22.24 17.95
N PHE A 714 -22.08 21.45 18.85
CA PHE A 714 -23.03 20.38 18.50
C PHE A 714 -24.38 20.92 18.03
N PHE A 715 -24.89 22.02 18.59
CA PHE A 715 -26.09 22.68 18.07
C PHE A 715 -25.84 23.26 16.67
N GLN A 716 -24.66 23.83 16.40
CA GLN A 716 -24.27 24.25 15.06
C GLN A 716 -24.18 23.04 14.10
N ALA A 717 -23.50 21.97 14.52
CA ALA A 717 -23.24 20.79 13.69
C ALA A 717 -24.49 19.95 13.37
N SER A 718 -25.48 19.93 14.27
CA SER A 718 -26.70 19.12 14.14
C SER A 718 -27.97 19.93 13.85
N GLY A 719 -28.14 21.11 14.46
CA GLY A 719 -29.33 21.96 14.34
C GLY A 719 -29.26 23.02 13.24
N GLN A 720 -28.14 23.75 13.11
CA GLN A 720 -28.00 24.75 12.04
C GLN A 720 -27.63 24.11 10.69
N GLY A 721 -26.42 23.54 10.60
CA GLY A 721 -25.80 23.14 9.33
C GLY A 721 -26.60 22.14 8.48
N PRO A 722 -27.16 21.05 9.05
CA PRO A 722 -27.92 20.07 8.28
C PRO A 722 -29.23 20.60 7.73
N TYR A 723 -29.97 21.38 8.53
CA TYR A 723 -31.29 21.91 8.20
C TYR A 723 -31.21 23.09 7.23
N PHE A 724 -30.28 24.03 7.44
CA PHE A 724 -29.97 25.08 6.46
C PHE A 724 -29.53 24.44 5.12
N GLY A 725 -28.77 23.34 5.18
CA GLY A 725 -28.43 22.52 4.01
C GLY A 725 -29.62 21.85 3.31
N GLN A 726 -30.73 21.56 4.01
CA GLN A 726 -31.95 21.04 3.37
C GLN A 726 -32.67 22.13 2.58
N VAL A 727 -32.73 23.38 3.09
CA VAL A 727 -33.29 24.52 2.35
C VAL A 727 -32.62 24.65 0.98
N VAL A 728 -31.29 24.73 0.95
CA VAL A 728 -30.49 24.75 -0.29
C VAL A 728 -30.76 23.53 -1.17
N THR A 729 -30.94 22.35 -0.57
CA THR A 729 -31.20 21.11 -1.33
C THR A 729 -32.55 21.19 -2.04
N PHE A 730 -33.65 21.51 -1.36
CA PHE A 730 -34.98 21.55 -1.99
C PHE A 730 -35.20 22.78 -2.88
N GLN A 731 -34.55 23.92 -2.59
CA GLN A 731 -34.56 25.09 -3.47
C GLN A 731 -33.79 24.86 -4.77
N LEU A 732 -32.55 24.32 -4.71
CA LEU A 732 -31.63 24.34 -5.86
C LEU A 732 -31.33 22.97 -6.48
N PHE A 733 -31.19 21.92 -5.67
CA PHE A 733 -30.55 20.66 -6.11
C PHE A 733 -31.47 19.42 -6.19
N HIS A 734 -32.65 19.47 -5.58
CA HIS A 734 -33.64 18.40 -5.66
C HIS A 734 -34.29 18.37 -7.05
N SER A 735 -34.55 17.17 -7.59
CA SER A 735 -35.09 16.97 -8.94
C SER A 735 -36.53 17.49 -9.11
N GLU A 736 -37.26 17.54 -8.00
CA GLU A 736 -38.65 18.03 -7.92
C GLU A 736 -38.69 19.22 -6.96
N LYS A 737 -39.47 20.27 -7.31
CA LYS A 737 -39.76 21.37 -6.36
C LYS A 737 -40.88 20.92 -5.43
N ILE A 738 -40.60 20.88 -4.14
CA ILE A 738 -41.55 20.45 -3.10
C ILE A 738 -41.74 21.62 -2.12
N PRO A 739 -42.74 22.50 -2.32
CA PRO A 739 -42.89 23.74 -1.54
C PRO A 739 -42.98 23.49 -0.03
N SER A 740 -43.75 22.49 0.39
CA SER A 740 -43.90 22.12 1.81
C SER A 740 -42.61 21.62 2.47
N ALA A 741 -41.65 21.10 1.68
CA ALA A 741 -40.32 20.78 2.19
C ALA A 741 -39.46 22.05 2.36
N ILE A 742 -39.49 22.95 1.37
CA ILE A 742 -38.78 24.24 1.43
C ILE A 742 -39.27 25.06 2.63
N GLU A 743 -40.58 25.26 2.75
CA GLU A 743 -41.25 25.99 3.84
C GLU A 743 -40.91 25.41 5.21
N ARG A 744 -40.95 24.06 5.35
CA ARG A 744 -40.59 23.37 6.59
C ARG A 744 -39.17 23.69 7.03
N TYR A 745 -38.21 23.70 6.11
CA TYR A 745 -36.80 23.96 6.46
C TYR A 745 -36.50 25.46 6.60
N GLN A 746 -37.22 26.35 5.92
CA GLN A 746 -37.16 27.80 6.16
C GLN A 746 -37.70 28.18 7.55
N LYS A 747 -38.82 27.59 7.98
CA LYS A 747 -39.33 27.73 9.35
C LYS A 747 -38.33 27.23 10.40
N GLU A 748 -37.54 26.20 10.08
CA GLU A 748 -36.45 25.73 10.94
C GLU A 748 -35.23 26.68 10.95
N VAL A 749 -34.91 27.38 9.85
CA VAL A 749 -33.91 28.48 9.86
C VAL A 749 -34.34 29.56 10.83
N ILE A 750 -35.58 30.04 10.72
CA ILE A 750 -36.17 31.06 11.59
C ILE A 750 -36.16 30.58 13.06
N ARG A 751 -36.53 29.32 13.32
CA ARG A 751 -36.50 28.73 14.67
C ARG A 751 -35.09 28.67 15.27
N VAL A 752 -34.07 28.37 14.46
CA VAL A 752 -32.66 28.35 14.92
C VAL A 752 -32.16 29.77 15.23
N LEU A 753 -32.55 30.78 14.45
CA LEU A 753 -32.25 32.18 14.75
C LEU A 753 -32.94 32.63 16.05
N GLY A 754 -34.20 32.27 16.26
CA GLY A 754 -34.92 32.54 17.51
C GLY A 754 -34.29 31.88 18.76
N VAL A 755 -33.66 30.71 18.62
CA VAL A 755 -32.87 30.11 19.72
C VAL A 755 -31.63 30.96 20.02
N LEU A 756 -30.90 31.41 19.01
CA LEU A 756 -29.73 32.28 19.20
C LEU A 756 -30.14 33.63 19.82
N GLU A 757 -31.20 34.28 19.32
CA GLU A 757 -31.74 35.54 19.85
C GLU A 757 -32.17 35.40 21.31
N SER A 758 -32.79 34.27 21.69
CA SER A 758 -33.23 34.01 23.07
C SER A 758 -32.08 33.95 24.10
N VAL A 759 -30.83 33.86 23.63
CA VAL A 759 -29.61 33.87 24.43
C VAL A 759 -28.83 35.18 24.22
N LEU A 760 -28.56 35.57 22.96
CA LEU A 760 -27.74 36.74 22.64
C LEU A 760 -28.40 38.08 23.04
N SER A 761 -29.72 38.11 23.23
CA SER A 761 -30.42 39.24 23.88
C SER A 761 -30.06 39.45 25.36
N LYS A 762 -29.34 38.51 25.99
CA LYS A 762 -29.00 38.50 27.43
C LYS A 762 -27.50 38.42 27.72
N GLN A 763 -26.69 38.03 26.73
CA GLN A 763 -25.24 37.87 26.85
C GLN A 763 -24.56 38.12 25.49
N GLU A 764 -23.41 38.79 25.47
CA GLU A 764 -22.76 39.22 24.22
C GLU A 764 -22.23 38.05 23.38
N TRP A 765 -21.78 36.97 24.03
CA TRP A 765 -21.17 35.80 23.40
C TRP A 765 -21.78 34.50 23.94
N LEU A 766 -21.74 33.42 23.15
CA LEU A 766 -22.43 32.16 23.48
C LEU A 766 -21.87 31.43 24.72
N VAL A 767 -20.61 31.67 25.11
CA VAL A 767 -19.94 30.99 26.23
C VAL A 767 -18.84 31.85 26.85
N GLY A 768 -18.62 31.72 28.17
CA GLY A 768 -17.44 32.28 28.87
C GLY A 768 -17.27 33.80 28.80
N GLY A 769 -18.34 34.55 28.50
CA GLY A 769 -18.33 36.01 28.40
C GLY A 769 -17.45 36.57 27.27
N LYS A 770 -16.95 35.75 26.34
CA LYS A 770 -16.03 36.16 25.28
C LYS A 770 -16.27 35.42 23.97
N TYR A 771 -15.80 36.00 22.87
CA TYR A 771 -15.80 35.39 21.55
C TYR A 771 -15.03 34.06 21.52
N THR A 772 -15.64 33.00 20.99
CA THR A 772 -15.01 31.68 20.86
C THR A 772 -15.29 30.99 19.53
N ILE A 773 -14.70 29.80 19.32
CA ILE A 773 -15.05 28.94 18.19
C ILE A 773 -16.52 28.47 18.19
N ALA A 774 -17.24 28.55 19.32
CA ALA A 774 -18.69 28.34 19.31
C ALA A 774 -19.36 29.40 18.43
N ASP A 775 -19.08 30.68 18.66
CA ASP A 775 -19.67 31.81 17.96
C ASP A 775 -19.33 31.81 16.46
N LEU A 776 -18.02 31.81 16.18
CA LEU A 776 -17.37 31.61 14.88
C LEU A 776 -18.11 30.58 14.00
N SER A 777 -18.46 29.42 14.59
CA SER A 777 -18.92 28.25 13.83
C SER A 777 -20.26 28.44 13.11
N PHE A 778 -21.11 29.38 13.54
CA PHE A 778 -22.40 29.67 12.90
C PHE A 778 -22.27 30.59 11.67
N ILE A 779 -21.23 31.41 11.62
CA ILE A 779 -21.15 32.58 10.74
C ILE A 779 -21.24 32.25 9.25
N PRO A 780 -20.51 31.25 8.68
CA PRO A 780 -20.61 30.93 7.25
C PRO A 780 -21.97 30.41 6.77
N TRP A 781 -22.87 30.04 7.69
CA TRP A 781 -24.27 29.71 7.40
C TRP A 781 -25.21 30.90 7.67
N ASN A 782 -24.90 31.76 8.65
CA ASN A 782 -25.65 33.00 8.87
C ASN A 782 -25.48 34.01 7.72
N THR A 783 -24.30 34.10 7.07
CA THR A 783 -24.10 34.89 5.83
C THR A 783 -24.85 34.35 4.60
N ARG A 784 -25.90 33.54 4.80
CA ARG A 784 -26.80 33.02 3.77
C ARG A 784 -28.26 33.09 4.20
N VAL A 785 -28.59 33.52 5.42
CA VAL A 785 -29.95 33.47 5.96
C VAL A 785 -30.96 34.10 5.00
N GLU A 786 -30.68 35.30 4.49
CA GLU A 786 -31.54 36.01 3.54
C GLU A 786 -31.80 35.20 2.27
N SER A 787 -30.77 34.64 1.62
CA SER A 787 -30.95 33.78 0.44
C SER A 787 -31.54 32.40 0.74
N LEU A 788 -31.57 31.96 2.00
CA LEU A 788 -32.27 30.75 2.41
C LEU A 788 -33.77 31.02 2.62
N VAL A 789 -34.15 32.18 3.16
CA VAL A 789 -35.54 32.54 3.46
C VAL A 789 -36.15 33.58 2.50
N GLU A 790 -35.53 33.81 1.34
CA GLU A 790 -35.97 34.76 0.30
C GLU A 790 -37.46 34.61 -0.08
N SER A 791 -37.99 33.39 -0.09
CA SER A 791 -39.41 33.09 -0.36
C SER A 791 -40.31 33.10 0.90
N TYR A 792 -39.86 33.69 2.00
CA TYR A 792 -40.62 33.86 3.25
C TYR A 792 -40.96 35.34 3.41
N GLU A 793 -42.19 35.70 3.04
CA GLU A 793 -42.63 37.10 3.01
C GLU A 793 -42.46 37.79 4.36
N GLY A 794 -41.95 39.03 4.33
CA GLY A 794 -41.78 39.89 5.50
C GLY A 794 -40.52 39.69 6.33
N PHE A 795 -39.71 38.65 6.09
CA PHE A 795 -38.47 38.43 6.85
C PHE A 795 -37.47 39.60 6.69
N ASN A 796 -36.91 40.05 7.82
CA ASN A 796 -35.81 41.01 7.86
C ASN A 796 -34.86 40.70 9.01
N PHE A 797 -33.61 40.30 8.70
CA PHE A 797 -32.68 39.76 9.69
C PHE A 797 -32.35 40.74 10.83
N GLU A 798 -32.23 42.04 10.53
CA GLU A 798 -31.96 43.08 11.53
C GLU A 798 -33.14 43.36 12.46
N LYS A 799 -34.38 43.38 11.93
CA LYS A 799 -35.60 43.67 12.72
C LYS A 799 -36.11 42.47 13.49
N ASP A 800 -36.04 41.28 12.91
CA ASP A 800 -36.60 40.06 13.48
C ASP A 800 -35.68 39.44 14.55
N PHE A 801 -34.36 39.60 14.38
CA PHE A 801 -33.33 39.00 15.25
C PHE A 801 -32.18 40.00 15.55
N PRO A 802 -32.47 41.14 16.21
CA PRO A 802 -31.53 42.25 16.37
C PRO A 802 -30.26 41.90 17.16
N ALA A 803 -30.35 41.05 18.20
CA ALA A 803 -29.15 40.65 18.94
C ALA A 803 -28.28 39.69 18.12
N VAL A 804 -28.88 38.74 17.39
CA VAL A 804 -28.15 37.88 16.44
C VAL A 804 -27.51 38.71 15.32
N TYR A 805 -28.22 39.69 14.77
CA TYR A 805 -27.70 40.56 13.71
C TYR A 805 -26.51 41.40 14.20
N LYS A 806 -26.62 42.02 15.38
CA LYS A 806 -25.52 42.76 16.01
C LYS A 806 -24.29 41.87 16.24
N TRP A 807 -24.47 40.70 16.86
CA TRP A 807 -23.40 39.72 17.11
C TRP A 807 -22.79 39.18 15.82
N HIS A 808 -23.60 38.94 14.78
CA HIS A 808 -23.14 38.50 13.46
C HIS A 808 -22.20 39.54 12.85
N ASN A 809 -22.64 40.80 12.78
CA ASN A 809 -21.85 41.90 12.22
C ASN A 809 -20.59 42.20 13.05
N ALA A 810 -20.65 42.08 14.39
CA ALA A 810 -19.49 42.19 15.28
C ALA A 810 -18.44 41.08 15.05
N ILE A 811 -18.81 39.95 14.45
CA ILE A 811 -17.86 38.90 14.03
C ILE A 811 -17.40 39.12 12.59
N LEU A 812 -18.27 39.57 11.67
CA LEU A 812 -17.89 39.90 10.29
C LEU A 812 -16.84 41.02 10.21
N SER A 813 -16.92 42.01 11.09
CA SER A 813 -15.96 43.14 11.15
C SER A 813 -14.57 42.74 11.67
N ARG A 814 -14.41 41.55 12.24
CA ARG A 814 -13.10 41.06 12.73
C ARG A 814 -12.18 40.80 11.54
N LYS A 815 -10.95 41.35 11.58
CA LYS A 815 -9.99 41.29 10.46
C LYS A 815 -9.82 39.89 9.87
N ALA A 816 -9.62 38.87 10.71
CA ALA A 816 -9.43 37.48 10.26
C ALA A 816 -10.66 36.87 9.55
N VAL A 817 -11.87 37.34 9.88
CA VAL A 817 -13.12 36.92 9.23
C VAL A 817 -13.32 37.68 7.93
N SER A 818 -13.13 39.00 7.95
CA SER A 818 -13.18 39.88 6.75
C SER A 818 -12.14 39.45 5.69
N ASP A 819 -10.88 39.24 6.08
CA ASP A 819 -9.80 38.72 5.23
C ASP A 819 -10.15 37.37 4.57
N ALA A 820 -10.99 36.55 5.22
CA ALA A 820 -11.43 35.25 4.70
C ALA A 820 -12.69 35.33 3.83
N LEU A 821 -13.54 36.35 4.04
CA LEU A 821 -14.67 36.65 3.16
C LEU A 821 -14.20 37.28 1.85
N ALA A 822 -13.25 38.20 1.88
CA ALA A 822 -12.60 38.74 0.68
C ALA A 822 -11.90 37.63 -0.14
N GLU A 823 -11.21 36.69 0.51
CA GLU A 823 -10.62 35.50 -0.15
C GLU A 823 -11.70 34.64 -0.83
N LYS A 824 -12.83 34.40 -0.16
CA LYS A 824 -13.98 33.64 -0.68
C LYS A 824 -14.65 34.34 -1.86
N GLU A 825 -14.79 35.66 -1.81
CA GLU A 825 -15.39 36.47 -2.87
C GLU A 825 -14.50 36.49 -4.13
N ALA A 826 -13.20 36.75 -3.98
CA ALA A 826 -12.24 36.66 -5.08
C ALA A 826 -12.24 35.28 -5.76
N LEU A 827 -12.30 34.20 -4.97
CA LEU A 827 -12.39 32.81 -5.46
C LEU A 827 -13.77 32.42 -6.02
N THR A 828 -14.78 33.27 -5.88
CA THR A 828 -16.11 33.10 -6.47
C THR A 828 -16.25 33.94 -7.75
N ALA A 829 -15.68 35.15 -7.79
CA ALA A 829 -15.65 36.01 -8.97
C ALA A 829 -14.70 35.50 -10.07
N ALA A 830 -13.72 34.66 -9.74
CA ALA A 830 -12.78 34.05 -10.69
C ALA A 830 -13.30 32.74 -11.35
N LYS A 831 -14.62 32.57 -11.48
CA LYS A 831 -15.29 31.35 -12.00
C LYS A 831 -16.48 31.66 -12.89
#